data_AF-A0A2V6H0K4-F1
#
_entry.id   AF-A0A2V6H0K4-F1
#
_cell.length_a   1.000
_cell.length_b   1.000
_cell.length_c   1.000
_cell.angle_alpha   90.00
_cell.angle_beta   90.00
_cell.angle_gamma   90.00
#
_symmetry.space_group_name_H-M   'P 1'
#
loop_
_entity.id
_entity.type
_entity.pdbx_description
1 polymer ?
#
loop_
_entity_poly.entity_id
_entity_poly.type
_entity_poly.pdbx_seq_one_letter_code
_entity_poly.pdbx_strand_id
1 'polypeptide(L)'
;MKRKRVVILGATGSIGDSALKVARDIPERMQIVGIAANSNAQKLAAAANEVRPESVCLVDETKIDVLRKALDYEPRIFAGEVGLREIACLTNADMVLVAIVGTGGLRPALAAIETGKDLAVASKEILVMAGEIVMREARDHGVHVLPVDSEHNAIFQCLYRGIGVSPMDSRAGSPCHEEVRRIVLTASGGPFRETPRKDFDSITPEQALKHPTWNMGPKITIDSATLFNKGLEMIEAHWLFGVEMQRVEVVIHPQSIVHSLVEFADGSTLAQLSYSNMCFPIQYAVTWPDRVPNTLPPLDFSKLSKLEFFTPRYADFPALTLARRAGETAGTLPAVMNAANEVAVAAFLDRQVRFSGIWEIVEEVMNQHTLVAHPDLDAILQADQWTRAEARERVLFNLLIVVHEVGHFLAARWRGLYIEKFGIWFGKPIWKKTINGVQYSLGSLPFGGFVALPQLAPMDIIEGKADVDRAKLPKISVIDKIVVAFAGPLFSFLLAVLFAVIIWTVGRPVGEAEATTTIGYVVPDSPAAQAGLQAGDKILLVDGHRVSRFGGMSEESIQWRIVRSEGETIPITIERTVNGRSETITVEARPIVPETKWWVRKGFREVGIVPAEKPVIAKVEPASPAARAGLGPGDMIVAINGQPLYEILGIADYMREHPGEPLTLTVERGGKKTQVPFEPGSPKIDDVFKDSPAVRAGLQRGDVVLAVDGQPAKSTLAISDYIKRHTGQPITMSILRNGTKREVKVTPEIPRGDTVARIGIVWSEDFGITLDQYGNMMVKHPRPLEQIRSSMLSIFSTVGAIASPKSDVRLQHMSGPVMMLQVYYKMLSSKEGWRMALWFSVVINVNLALLNLLPIPVLDGGHILLALIEAVRRRPVSMRVLEVVQTACAVVIIGFMIYIAFFDVQDLFGFRRETPRFLPKAASAKSTQQ
;
A
#
# COMPACT_ATOMS: atom_id res chain seq x y z
N MET A 1 25.34 39.91 10.51
CA MET A 1 25.39 38.52 10.00
C MET A 1 24.02 38.14 9.45
N LYS A 2 23.95 37.18 8.53
CA LYS A 2 22.77 36.96 7.68
C LYS A 2 21.67 36.20 8.43
N ARG A 3 20.45 36.78 8.46
CA ARG A 3 19.21 36.14 8.90
C ARG A 3 18.91 34.94 8.00
N LYS A 4 18.65 33.75 8.56
CA LYS A 4 18.34 32.54 7.79
C LYS A 4 16.83 32.43 7.57
N ARG A 5 16.42 32.23 6.32
CA ARG A 5 15.01 32.09 5.91
C ARG A 5 14.63 30.63 5.89
N VAL A 6 13.65 30.25 6.71
CA VAL A 6 13.30 28.86 7.01
C VAL A 6 11.87 28.56 6.56
N VAL A 7 11.71 27.41 5.91
CA VAL A 7 10.40 26.77 5.69
C VAL A 7 10.22 25.67 6.73
N ILE A 8 9.07 25.65 7.41
CA ILE A 8 8.74 24.63 8.42
C ILE A 8 7.69 23.66 7.87
N LEU A 9 8.09 22.42 7.64
CA LEU A 9 7.17 21.35 7.27
C LEU A 9 6.69 20.62 8.53
N GLY A 10 5.39 20.65 8.83
CA GLY A 10 4.84 20.10 10.07
C GLY A 10 4.67 21.14 11.20
N ALA A 11 4.36 22.39 10.84
CA ALA A 11 4.29 23.53 11.76
C ALA A 11 3.27 23.40 12.90
N THR A 12 2.29 22.50 12.77
CA THR A 12 1.25 22.27 13.79
C THR A 12 1.59 21.16 14.79
N GLY A 13 2.72 20.48 14.61
CA GLY A 13 3.24 19.49 15.55
C GLY A 13 4.10 20.09 16.67
N SER A 14 4.58 19.26 17.59
CA SER A 14 5.39 19.68 18.74
C SER A 14 6.71 20.36 18.35
N ILE A 15 7.38 19.87 17.30
CA ILE A 15 8.60 20.49 16.76
C ILE A 15 8.27 21.81 16.06
N GLY A 16 7.14 21.88 15.36
CA GLY A 16 6.63 23.11 14.77
C GLY A 16 6.41 24.20 15.82
N ASP A 17 5.72 23.89 16.92
CA ASP A 17 5.50 24.81 18.04
C ASP A 17 6.84 25.31 18.64
N SER A 18 7.80 24.39 18.78
CA SER A 18 9.15 24.73 19.28
C SER A 18 9.92 25.62 18.31
N ALA A 19 9.81 25.37 17.00
CA ALA A 19 10.45 26.18 15.96
C ALA A 19 9.84 27.58 15.85
N LEU A 20 8.52 27.71 16.00
CA LEU A 20 7.85 29.00 16.10
C LEU A 20 8.35 29.79 17.32
N LYS A 21 8.53 29.12 18.47
CA LYS A 21 9.14 29.74 19.66
C LYS A 21 10.58 30.21 19.39
N VAL A 22 11.41 29.38 18.76
CA VAL A 22 12.79 29.77 18.41
C VAL A 22 12.78 31.00 17.50
N ALA A 23 11.93 31.03 16.47
CA ALA A 23 11.82 32.18 15.58
C ALA A 23 11.41 33.48 16.31
N ARG A 24 10.55 33.38 17.34
CA ARG A 24 10.19 34.51 18.21
C ARG A 24 11.33 34.96 19.11
N ASP A 25 12.14 34.03 19.60
CA ASP A 25 13.23 34.32 20.55
C ASP A 25 14.46 34.91 19.86
N ILE A 26 14.69 34.58 18.57
CA ILE A 26 15.83 35.05 17.77
C ILE A 26 15.41 35.62 16.40
N PRO A 27 14.49 36.62 16.35
CA PRO A 27 13.91 37.13 15.11
C PRO A 27 14.93 37.74 14.15
N GLU A 28 16.06 38.22 14.66
CA GLU A 28 17.19 38.75 13.90
C GLU A 28 18.04 37.66 13.21
N ARG A 29 17.87 36.40 13.62
CA ARG A 29 18.61 35.23 13.09
C ARG A 29 17.74 34.28 12.30
N MET A 30 16.46 34.13 12.65
CA MET A 30 15.52 33.22 11.99
C MET A 30 14.32 33.99 11.43
N GLN A 31 14.03 33.80 10.15
CA GLN A 31 12.82 34.27 9.50
C GLN A 31 12.02 33.09 8.98
N ILE A 32 10.74 33.00 9.32
CA ILE A 32 9.86 31.99 8.74
C ILE A 32 9.28 32.55 7.45
N VAL A 33 9.60 31.92 6.32
CA VAL A 33 9.09 32.32 4.99
C VAL A 33 8.00 31.40 4.46
N GLY A 34 7.91 30.18 5.02
CA GLY A 34 6.87 29.22 4.69
C GLY A 34 6.53 28.29 5.85
N ILE A 35 5.26 27.94 6.01
CA ILE A 35 4.82 26.90 6.97
C ILE A 35 3.84 25.93 6.31
N ALA A 36 3.95 24.64 6.66
CA ALA A 36 3.08 23.60 6.14
C ALA A 36 2.48 22.73 7.26
N ALA A 37 1.25 22.26 7.07
CA ALA A 37 0.63 21.23 7.91
C ALA A 37 -0.20 20.25 7.10
N ASN A 38 -0.46 19.07 7.66
CA ASN A 38 -1.29 18.06 7.01
C ASN A 38 -2.76 18.52 6.96
N SER A 39 -3.47 18.54 8.09
CA SER A 39 -4.92 18.74 8.11
C SER A 39 -5.49 19.68 9.19
N ASN A 40 -4.66 20.19 10.10
CA ASN A 40 -5.10 21.10 11.18
C ASN A 40 -5.09 22.56 10.70
N ALA A 41 -6.10 22.92 9.91
CA ALA A 41 -6.23 24.25 9.31
C ALA A 41 -6.28 25.39 10.34
N GLN A 42 -7.01 25.22 11.46
CA GLN A 42 -7.14 26.26 12.48
C GLN A 42 -5.80 26.55 13.18
N LYS A 43 -5.07 25.49 13.59
CA LYS A 43 -3.77 25.68 14.23
C LYS A 43 -2.73 26.25 13.25
N LEU A 44 -2.80 25.83 11.99
CA LEU A 44 -1.94 26.40 10.93
C LEU A 44 -2.23 27.88 10.72
N ALA A 45 -3.51 28.28 10.66
CA ALA A 45 -3.90 29.69 10.55
C ALA A 45 -3.41 30.51 11.74
N ALA A 46 -3.58 30.00 12.97
CA ALA A 46 -3.09 30.67 14.17
C ALA A 46 -1.56 30.91 14.11
N ALA A 47 -0.79 29.89 13.71
CA ALA A 47 0.65 30.03 13.51
C ALA A 47 1.01 31.03 12.39
N ALA A 48 0.28 31.00 11.27
CA ALA A 48 0.48 31.91 10.14
C ALA A 48 0.21 33.38 10.52
N ASN A 49 -0.89 33.65 11.22
CA ASN A 49 -1.27 35.00 11.67
C ASN A 49 -0.24 35.59 12.64
N GLU A 50 0.43 34.72 13.40
CA GLU A 50 1.49 35.12 14.33
C GLU A 50 2.80 35.47 13.59
N VAL A 51 3.30 34.59 12.72
CA VAL A 51 4.64 34.74 12.12
C VAL A 51 4.64 35.33 10.72
N ARG A 52 3.44 35.59 10.16
CA ARG A 52 3.17 36.25 8.87
C ARG A 52 4.05 35.75 7.71
N PRO A 53 4.19 34.42 7.47
CA PRO A 53 4.99 33.92 6.36
C PRO A 53 4.37 34.27 5.01
N GLU A 54 5.22 34.46 4.00
CA GLU A 54 4.79 34.75 2.62
C GLU A 54 4.00 33.58 2.00
N SER A 55 4.24 32.36 2.48
CA SER A 55 3.67 31.13 1.93
C SER A 55 3.13 30.21 3.02
N VAL A 56 1.98 29.59 2.77
CA VAL A 56 1.35 28.62 3.69
C VAL A 56 0.90 27.41 2.88
N CYS A 57 1.13 26.21 3.40
CA CYS A 57 0.69 24.97 2.76
C CYS A 57 -0.22 24.14 3.68
N LEU A 58 -1.36 23.69 3.16
CA LEU A 58 -2.20 22.70 3.81
C LEU A 58 -2.40 21.51 2.87
N VAL A 59 -1.95 20.32 3.28
CA VAL A 59 -2.01 19.11 2.45
C VAL A 59 -3.46 18.66 2.25
N ASP A 60 -4.30 18.76 3.28
CA ASP A 60 -5.72 18.44 3.23
C ASP A 60 -6.50 19.53 2.48
N GLU A 61 -6.62 19.34 1.16
CA GLU A 61 -7.27 20.29 0.25
C GLU A 61 -8.73 20.57 0.63
N THR A 62 -9.40 19.62 1.28
CA THR A 62 -10.81 19.75 1.70
C THR A 62 -11.03 20.85 2.75
N LYS A 63 -9.96 21.31 3.41
CA LYS A 63 -9.99 22.31 4.50
C LYS A 63 -9.36 23.65 4.13
N ILE A 64 -9.04 23.88 2.86
CA ILE A 64 -8.46 25.14 2.40
C ILE A 64 -9.38 26.33 2.69
N ASP A 65 -10.70 26.16 2.56
CA ASP A 65 -11.65 27.23 2.87
C ASP A 65 -11.69 27.56 4.37
N VAL A 66 -11.49 26.57 5.24
CA VAL A 66 -11.37 26.77 6.69
C VAL A 66 -10.10 27.57 7.00
N LEU A 67 -8.99 27.21 6.36
CA LEU A 67 -7.72 27.94 6.48
C LEU A 67 -7.89 29.40 6.04
N ARG A 68 -8.42 29.64 4.84
CA ARG A 68 -8.64 30.99 4.29
C ARG A 68 -9.46 31.87 5.20
N LYS A 69 -10.55 31.35 5.76
CA LYS A 69 -11.43 32.10 6.69
C LYS A 69 -10.76 32.43 8.02
N ALA A 70 -9.79 31.63 8.45
CA ALA A 70 -9.09 31.81 9.73
C ALA A 70 -7.83 32.69 9.61
N LEU A 71 -7.36 32.96 8.39
CA LEU A 71 -6.21 33.83 8.14
C LEU A 71 -6.61 35.30 8.24
N ASP A 72 -5.75 36.12 8.84
CA ASP A 72 -5.95 37.57 9.00
C ASP A 72 -5.06 38.40 8.04
N TYR A 73 -4.47 37.74 7.05
CA TYR A 73 -3.75 38.30 5.91
C TYR A 73 -3.80 37.32 4.72
N GLU A 74 -3.28 37.74 3.57
CA GLU A 74 -3.33 36.96 2.32
C GLU A 74 -1.94 36.40 1.94
N PRO A 75 -1.49 35.27 2.51
CA PRO A 75 -0.31 34.57 2.03
C PRO A 75 -0.57 33.83 0.71
N ARG A 76 0.51 33.43 0.02
CA ARG A 76 0.41 32.45 -1.06
C ARG A 76 0.07 31.08 -0.47
N ILE A 77 -1.12 30.57 -0.76
CA ILE A 77 -1.59 29.26 -0.27
C ILE A 77 -1.26 28.17 -1.27
N PHE A 78 -0.52 27.16 -0.81
CA PHE A 78 -0.26 25.90 -1.48
C PHE A 78 -1.17 24.82 -0.92
N ALA A 79 -1.56 23.85 -1.75
CA ALA A 79 -2.46 22.77 -1.35
C ALA A 79 -1.95 21.41 -1.84
N GLY A 80 -2.29 20.35 -1.11
CA GLY A 80 -1.95 18.98 -1.48
C GLY A 80 -0.46 18.64 -1.35
N GLU A 81 -0.13 17.40 -1.70
CA GLU A 81 1.26 16.89 -1.72
C GLU A 81 2.14 17.65 -2.73
N VAL A 82 1.55 18.10 -3.84
CA VAL A 82 2.25 18.94 -4.82
C VAL A 82 2.63 20.28 -4.18
N GLY A 83 1.68 20.94 -3.50
CA GLY A 83 1.94 22.17 -2.78
C GLY A 83 2.96 22.02 -1.66
N LEU A 84 3.00 20.86 -1.00
CA LEU A 84 3.99 20.53 0.02
C LEU A 84 5.41 20.43 -0.56
N ARG A 85 5.55 19.87 -1.76
CA ARG A 85 6.82 19.87 -2.50
C ARG A 85 7.19 21.29 -2.94
N GLU A 86 6.25 22.06 -3.47
CA GLU A 86 6.50 23.43 -3.96
C GLU A 86 6.95 24.37 -2.84
N ILE A 87 6.30 24.31 -1.66
CA ILE A 87 6.68 25.16 -0.54
C ILE A 87 8.08 24.82 -0.01
N ALA A 88 8.49 23.53 -0.08
CA ALA A 88 9.85 23.12 0.26
C ALA A 88 10.90 23.67 -0.73
N CYS A 89 10.50 23.97 -1.97
CA CYS A 89 11.36 24.46 -3.03
C CYS A 89 11.44 25.99 -3.14
N LEU A 90 10.77 26.75 -2.27
CA LEU A 90 10.71 28.22 -2.34
C LEU A 90 12.08 28.88 -2.54
N THR A 91 12.21 29.74 -3.54
CA THR A 91 13.49 30.40 -3.92
C THR A 91 13.98 31.41 -2.88
N ASN A 92 13.08 31.90 -2.03
CA ASN A 92 13.39 32.79 -0.92
C ASN A 92 13.73 32.03 0.39
N ALA A 93 13.79 30.70 0.39
CA ALA A 93 14.19 29.90 1.55
C ALA A 93 15.66 29.49 1.46
N ASP A 94 16.38 29.61 2.58
CA ASP A 94 17.76 29.15 2.73
C ASP A 94 17.80 27.72 3.33
N MET A 95 16.77 27.34 4.10
CA MET A 95 16.70 26.07 4.82
C MET A 95 15.27 25.54 4.93
N VAL A 96 15.12 24.22 4.97
CA VAL A 96 13.85 23.54 5.25
C VAL A 96 13.97 22.72 6.54
N LEU A 97 13.16 23.06 7.54
CA LEU A 97 12.97 22.26 8.75
C LEU A 97 11.91 21.19 8.49
N VAL A 98 12.34 19.93 8.43
CA VAL A 98 11.47 18.79 8.16
C VAL A 98 11.04 18.17 9.49
N ALA A 99 9.79 18.42 9.87
CA ALA A 99 9.15 17.93 11.10
C ALA A 99 7.83 17.17 10.81
N ILE A 100 7.74 16.55 9.63
CA ILE A 100 6.63 15.68 9.24
C ILE A 100 6.92 14.25 9.71
N VAL A 101 5.98 13.62 10.41
CA VAL A 101 6.13 12.24 10.86
C VAL A 101 5.98 11.26 9.69
N GLY A 102 6.85 10.25 9.61
CA GLY A 102 6.77 9.16 8.63
C GLY A 102 7.21 9.54 7.22
N THR A 103 6.75 8.77 6.21
CA THR A 103 7.20 8.86 4.81
C THR A 103 6.83 10.15 4.09
N GLY A 104 5.82 10.88 4.56
CA GLY A 104 5.35 12.12 3.92
C GLY A 104 6.42 13.22 3.85
N GLY A 105 7.42 13.18 4.73
CA GLY A 105 8.53 14.15 4.71
C GLY A 105 9.62 13.86 3.67
N LEU A 106 9.70 12.63 3.13
CA LEU A 106 10.82 12.20 2.30
C LEU A 106 10.89 12.90 0.94
N ARG A 107 9.76 12.93 0.20
CA ARG A 107 9.71 13.60 -1.12
C ARG A 107 9.98 15.11 -1.03
N PRO A 108 9.37 15.87 -0.09
CA PRO A 108 9.71 17.28 0.11
C PRO A 108 11.17 17.51 0.52
N ALA A 109 11.76 16.63 1.35
CA ALA A 109 13.15 16.74 1.76
C ALA A 109 14.12 16.61 0.56
N LEU A 110 13.91 15.59 -0.30
CA LEU A 110 14.71 15.42 -1.52
C LEU A 110 14.55 16.61 -2.47
N ALA A 111 13.33 17.12 -2.64
CA ALA A 111 13.09 18.30 -3.49
C ALA A 111 13.78 19.58 -2.94
N ALA A 112 13.86 19.73 -1.62
CA ALA A 112 14.62 20.82 -1.00
C ALA A 112 16.13 20.69 -1.27
N ILE A 113 16.68 19.47 -1.20
CA ILE A 113 18.08 19.17 -1.55
C ILE A 113 18.37 19.49 -3.02
N GLU A 114 17.53 19.01 -3.94
CA GLU A 114 17.63 19.27 -5.38
C GLU A 114 17.67 20.77 -5.71
N THR A 115 17.07 21.60 -4.85
CA THR A 115 17.02 23.06 -5.01
C THR A 115 18.05 23.81 -4.16
N GLY A 116 19.06 23.10 -3.64
CA GLY A 116 20.21 23.69 -2.97
C GLY A 116 19.95 24.24 -1.56
N LYS A 117 18.90 23.75 -0.87
CA LYS A 117 18.56 24.21 0.49
C LYS A 117 19.18 23.31 1.54
N ASP A 118 19.67 23.91 2.62
CA ASP A 118 20.03 23.15 3.82
C ASP A 118 18.78 22.46 4.38
N LEU A 119 18.93 21.22 4.85
CA LEU A 119 17.90 20.53 5.60
C LEU A 119 18.19 20.63 7.10
N ALA A 120 17.18 20.97 7.88
CA ALA A 120 17.17 20.70 9.32
C ALA A 120 16.21 19.52 9.56
N VAL A 121 16.74 18.35 9.90
CA VAL A 121 15.96 17.10 9.95
C VAL A 121 15.59 16.79 11.39
N ALA A 122 14.29 16.87 11.70
CA ALA A 122 13.72 16.38 12.97
C ALA A 122 13.03 15.01 12.81
N SER A 123 12.66 14.66 11.58
CA SER A 123 11.99 13.41 11.24
C SER A 123 12.99 12.29 10.97
N LYS A 124 13.39 11.58 12.02
CA LYS A 124 14.35 10.47 11.95
C LYS A 124 13.99 9.39 10.94
N GLU A 125 12.69 9.15 10.72
CA GLU A 125 12.20 8.15 9.78
C GLU A 125 12.73 8.36 8.35
N ILE A 126 12.96 9.61 7.93
CA ILE A 126 13.53 9.92 6.60
C ILE A 126 14.90 9.28 6.42
N LEU A 127 15.77 9.44 7.42
CA LEU A 127 17.13 8.93 7.38
C LEU A 127 17.19 7.44 7.69
N VAL A 128 16.27 6.92 8.51
CA VAL A 128 16.14 5.47 8.69
C VAL A 128 15.79 4.78 7.37
N MET A 129 14.79 5.28 6.66
CA MET A 129 14.23 4.61 5.49
C MET A 129 15.08 4.83 4.23
N ALA A 130 15.62 6.04 4.06
CA ALA A 130 16.26 6.48 2.82
C ALA A 130 17.59 7.23 3.06
N GLY A 131 18.27 6.94 4.17
CA GLY A 131 19.51 7.62 4.56
C GLY A 131 20.58 7.62 3.48
N GLU A 132 20.80 6.49 2.79
CA GLU A 132 21.77 6.42 1.68
C GLU A 132 21.45 7.42 0.57
N ILE A 133 20.19 7.46 0.12
CA ILE A 133 19.73 8.34 -0.95
C ILE A 133 19.82 9.80 -0.51
N VAL A 134 19.27 10.12 0.66
CA VAL A 134 19.25 11.50 1.19
C VAL A 134 20.66 12.04 1.36
N MET A 135 21.56 11.27 1.97
CA MET A 135 22.95 11.70 2.20
C MET A 135 23.74 11.78 0.90
N ARG A 136 23.49 10.89 -0.09
CA ARG A 136 24.10 10.99 -1.42
C ARG A 136 23.65 12.26 -2.14
N GLU A 137 22.35 12.49 -2.27
CA GLU A 137 21.81 13.68 -2.94
C GLU A 137 22.30 14.96 -2.26
N ALA A 138 22.37 14.97 -0.92
CA ALA A 138 22.87 16.12 -0.19
C ALA A 138 24.34 16.44 -0.53
N ARG A 139 25.19 15.42 -0.65
CA ARG A 139 26.59 15.57 -1.07
C ARG A 139 26.70 16.07 -2.51
N ASP A 140 25.91 15.49 -3.42
CA ASP A 140 25.94 15.82 -4.85
C ASP A 140 25.52 17.28 -5.12
N HIS A 141 24.60 17.81 -4.30
CA HIS A 141 24.14 19.20 -4.38
C HIS A 141 24.88 20.17 -3.45
N GLY A 142 25.80 19.67 -2.61
CA GLY A 142 26.57 20.50 -1.68
C GLY A 142 25.73 21.17 -0.59
N VAL A 143 24.66 20.51 -0.12
CA VAL A 143 23.77 21.01 0.93
C VAL A 143 24.03 20.31 2.27
N HIS A 144 23.78 21.00 3.38
CA HIS A 144 23.96 20.42 4.72
C HIS A 144 22.67 19.76 5.24
N VAL A 145 22.81 18.62 5.94
CA VAL A 145 21.69 17.90 6.58
C VAL A 145 21.81 18.00 8.10
N LEU A 146 21.44 19.13 8.67
CA LEU A 146 21.65 19.43 10.09
C LEU A 146 20.66 18.67 10.99
N PRO A 147 21.14 17.91 12.00
CA PRO A 147 20.27 17.17 12.90
C PRO A 147 19.55 18.07 13.89
N VAL A 148 18.25 17.86 14.03
CA VAL A 148 17.40 18.48 15.05
C VAL A 148 17.05 17.51 16.18
N ASP A 149 17.13 16.20 15.92
CA ASP A 149 17.02 15.21 17.00
C ASP A 149 18.10 15.45 18.07
N SER A 150 17.73 15.35 19.35
CA SER A 150 18.52 15.92 20.45
C SER A 150 19.88 15.23 20.61
N GLU A 151 19.88 13.91 20.44
CA GLU A 151 21.03 13.04 20.53
C GLU A 151 22.00 13.24 19.37
N HIS A 152 21.50 13.38 18.15
CA HIS A 152 22.32 13.64 16.95
C HIS A 152 22.81 15.06 16.91
N ASN A 153 22.02 16.02 17.37
CA ASN A 153 22.47 17.40 17.52
C ASN A 153 23.61 17.50 18.54
N ALA A 154 23.53 16.75 19.64
CA ALA A 154 24.62 16.60 20.61
C ALA A 154 25.89 15.99 19.98
N ILE A 155 25.76 14.91 19.22
CA ILE A 155 26.88 14.29 18.48
C ILE A 155 27.51 15.31 17.51
N PHE A 156 26.68 15.98 16.71
CA PHE A 156 27.14 16.97 15.74
C PHE A 156 27.92 18.12 16.40
N GLN A 157 27.44 18.60 17.56
CA GLN A 157 28.16 19.60 18.36
C GLN A 157 29.52 19.10 18.86
N CYS A 158 29.59 17.86 19.34
CA CYS A 158 30.84 17.24 19.78
C CYS A 158 31.83 17.06 18.62
N LEU A 159 31.37 16.55 17.47
CA LEU A 159 32.21 16.34 16.29
C LEU A 159 32.75 17.66 15.72
N TYR A 160 31.89 18.66 15.54
CA TYR A 160 32.30 19.97 15.03
C TYR A 160 33.35 20.64 15.92
N ARG A 161 33.26 20.46 17.25
CA ARG A 161 34.23 21.01 18.20
C ARG A 161 35.50 20.17 18.37
N GLY A 162 35.40 18.85 18.22
CA GLY A 162 36.55 17.94 18.30
C GLY A 162 37.44 18.01 17.06
N ILE A 163 36.84 18.08 15.87
CA ILE A 163 37.55 17.96 14.58
C ILE A 163 37.75 19.33 13.90
N GLY A 164 36.93 20.34 14.23
CA GLY A 164 37.07 21.70 13.70
C GLY A 164 36.55 21.91 12.27
N VAL A 165 36.06 20.86 11.62
CA VAL A 165 35.35 20.90 10.32
C VAL A 165 33.92 20.36 10.47
N SER A 166 33.03 20.73 9.55
CA SER A 166 31.68 20.15 9.54
C SER A 166 31.77 18.64 9.32
N PRO A 167 31.07 17.81 10.11
CA PRO A 167 30.94 16.38 9.83
C PRO A 167 30.34 16.06 8.44
N MET A 168 29.74 17.08 7.80
CA MET A 168 29.04 17.00 6.51
C MET A 168 29.82 17.65 5.35
N ASP A 169 31.01 18.21 5.57
CA ASP A 169 31.82 18.80 4.50
C ASP A 169 32.39 17.71 3.58
N SER A 170 31.76 17.53 2.41
CA SER A 170 32.05 16.48 1.42
C SER A 170 33.31 16.70 0.57
N ARG A 171 34.00 17.84 0.72
CA ARG A 171 35.22 18.16 -0.07
C ARG A 171 36.51 17.53 0.48
N ALA A 172 36.51 17.09 1.74
CA ALA A 172 37.55 16.24 2.29
C ALA A 172 36.94 14.84 2.39
N GLY A 173 37.53 13.84 1.74
CA GLY A 173 37.18 12.43 2.02
C GLY A 173 37.17 12.25 3.53
N SER A 174 36.00 11.97 4.11
CA SER A 174 35.64 12.40 5.47
C SER A 174 36.69 12.00 6.54
N PRO A 175 37.46 12.95 7.10
CA PRO A 175 38.42 12.71 8.19
C PRO A 175 37.75 12.15 9.46
N CYS A 176 36.42 12.22 9.53
CA CYS A 176 35.61 11.87 10.70
C CYS A 176 35.67 10.37 11.07
N HIS A 177 35.95 9.47 10.13
CA HIS A 177 35.88 8.02 10.41
C HIS A 177 37.07 7.48 11.22
N GLU A 178 38.26 8.03 11.00
CA GLU A 178 39.49 7.59 11.68
C GLU A 178 39.61 8.21 13.08
N GLU A 179 39.19 9.46 13.23
CA GLU A 179 39.28 10.20 14.49
C GLU A 179 38.17 9.84 15.49
N VAL A 180 36.97 9.48 15.04
CA VAL A 180 35.89 9.03 15.92
C VAL A 180 36.10 7.56 16.20
N ARG A 181 36.16 7.14 17.47
CA ARG A 181 36.27 5.74 17.90
C ARG A 181 34.90 5.06 18.00
N ARG A 182 33.95 5.69 18.69
CA ARG A 182 32.54 5.27 18.75
C ARG A 182 31.62 6.44 19.12
N ILE A 183 30.35 6.28 18.78
CA ILE A 183 29.26 7.16 19.21
C ILE A 183 28.50 6.46 20.35
N VAL A 184 28.20 7.21 21.41
CA VAL A 184 27.38 6.75 22.53
C VAL A 184 26.08 7.55 22.54
N LEU A 185 25.00 6.92 22.08
CA LEU A 185 23.63 7.44 22.13
C LEU A 185 23.04 7.19 23.51
N THR A 186 22.66 8.25 24.21
CA THR A 186 21.98 8.08 25.51
C THR A 186 20.48 7.86 25.31
N ALA A 187 19.80 7.14 26.19
CA ALA A 187 18.34 6.94 26.14
C ALA A 187 17.71 7.10 27.53
N SER A 188 16.49 7.63 27.63
CA SER A 188 15.78 7.71 28.93
C SER A 188 15.48 6.32 29.54
N GLY A 189 15.42 5.29 28.68
CA GLY A 189 14.98 3.94 29.02
C GLY A 189 13.46 3.74 29.00
N GLY A 190 12.69 4.81 28.78
CA GLY A 190 11.23 4.76 28.79
C GLY A 190 10.62 4.45 30.17
N PRO A 191 9.28 4.38 30.27
CA PRO A 191 8.58 4.13 31.53
C PRO A 191 8.80 2.73 32.11
N PHE A 192 9.25 1.77 31.30
CA PHE A 192 9.34 0.35 31.69
C PHE A 192 10.76 -0.17 31.91
N ARG A 193 11.75 0.73 31.98
CA ARG A 193 13.18 0.37 32.20
C ARG A 193 13.40 -0.55 33.40
N GLU A 194 12.62 -0.38 34.47
CA GLU A 194 12.70 -1.14 35.73
C GLU A 194 11.62 -2.23 35.82
N THR A 195 10.68 -2.29 34.87
CA THR A 195 9.59 -3.27 34.89
C THR A 195 10.10 -4.67 34.55
N PRO A 196 9.75 -5.71 35.33
CA PRO A 196 10.10 -7.09 35.01
C PRO A 196 9.45 -7.57 33.70
N ARG A 197 10.18 -8.34 32.88
CA ARG A 197 9.73 -8.83 31.56
C ARG A 197 8.39 -9.58 31.60
N LYS A 198 8.13 -10.33 32.66
CA LYS A 198 6.90 -11.10 32.89
C LYS A 198 5.63 -10.23 32.90
N ASP A 199 5.77 -8.94 33.20
CA ASP A 199 4.65 -8.02 33.36
C ASP A 199 4.35 -7.27 32.05
N PHE A 200 5.18 -7.42 31.01
CA PHE A 200 5.06 -6.66 29.75
C PHE A 200 3.75 -6.92 29.02
N ASP A 201 3.24 -8.15 29.05
CA ASP A 201 1.99 -8.52 28.35
C ASP A 201 0.75 -7.85 28.96
N SER A 202 0.85 -7.36 30.19
CA SER A 202 -0.23 -6.65 30.90
C SER A 202 -0.18 -5.13 30.70
N ILE A 203 0.85 -4.61 30.02
CA ILE A 203 1.03 -3.18 29.80
C ILE A 203 -0.06 -2.64 28.88
N THR A 204 -0.73 -1.60 29.34
CA THR A 204 -1.78 -0.89 28.61
C THR A 204 -1.24 0.34 27.87
N PRO A 205 -1.92 0.82 26.81
CA PRO A 205 -1.55 2.08 26.17
C PRO A 205 -1.48 3.25 27.14
N GLU A 206 -2.39 3.33 28.12
CA GLU A 206 -2.43 4.42 29.10
C GLU A 206 -1.22 4.43 30.04
N GLN A 207 -0.66 3.25 30.34
CA GLN A 207 0.58 3.13 31.10
C GLN A 207 1.78 3.52 30.23
N ALA A 208 1.81 3.06 28.98
CA ALA A 208 2.93 3.30 28.07
C ALA A 208 3.05 4.78 27.65
N LEU A 209 1.93 5.50 27.58
CA LEU A 209 1.89 6.93 27.26
C LEU A 209 2.38 7.85 28.40
N LYS A 210 2.64 7.32 29.60
CA LYS A 210 3.14 8.09 30.75
C LYS A 210 4.66 8.11 30.76
N HIS A 211 5.27 8.88 29.86
CA HIS A 211 6.72 9.00 29.78
C HIS A 211 7.31 9.79 30.98
N PRO A 212 8.45 9.36 31.56
CA PRO A 212 8.98 9.94 32.80
C PRO A 212 9.63 11.32 32.67
N THR A 213 10.18 11.67 31.50
CA THR A 213 10.94 12.92 31.31
C THR A 213 10.36 13.84 30.24
N TRP A 214 10.03 13.29 29.07
CA TRP A 214 9.50 14.04 27.94
C TRP A 214 7.97 14.02 27.82
N ASN A 215 7.38 15.12 27.37
CA ASN A 215 6.00 15.17 26.87
C ASN A 215 6.04 15.13 25.33
N MET A 216 5.53 14.05 24.74
CA MET A 216 5.70 13.77 23.31
C MET A 216 4.43 13.19 22.68
N GLY A 217 4.42 13.06 21.35
CA GLY A 217 3.33 12.42 20.64
C GLY A 217 3.19 10.93 21.00
N PRO A 218 2.01 10.31 20.76
CA PRO A 218 1.76 8.91 21.13
C PRO A 218 2.75 7.91 20.53
N LYS A 219 3.03 8.00 19.22
CA LYS A 219 3.94 7.07 18.52
C LYS A 219 5.34 7.06 19.12
N ILE A 220 5.99 8.22 19.21
CA ILE A 220 7.34 8.33 19.79
C ILE A 220 7.37 7.93 21.27
N THR A 221 6.28 8.14 22.00
CA THR A 221 6.17 7.72 23.39
C THR A 221 6.19 6.20 23.52
N ILE A 222 5.45 5.49 22.66
CA ILE A 222 5.49 4.02 22.61
C ILE A 222 6.85 3.54 22.12
N ASP A 223 7.43 4.16 21.09
CA ASP A 223 8.76 3.82 20.60
C ASP A 223 9.84 4.00 21.68
N SER A 224 9.71 5.00 22.56
CA SER A 224 10.61 5.19 23.71
C SER A 224 10.38 4.11 24.77
N ALA A 225 9.13 3.72 25.02
CA ALA A 225 8.80 2.62 25.92
C ALA A 225 9.32 1.26 25.42
N THR A 226 9.37 1.04 24.10
CA THR A 226 9.84 -0.22 23.49
C THR A 226 11.33 -0.21 23.11
N LEU A 227 12.00 0.94 23.26
CA LEU A 227 13.32 1.27 22.74
C LEU A 227 13.46 1.26 21.20
N PHE A 228 12.35 1.15 20.43
CA PHE A 228 12.40 1.38 18.98
C PHE A 228 12.85 2.79 18.64
N ASN A 229 12.51 3.79 19.46
CA ASN A 229 12.97 5.17 19.23
C ASN A 229 14.49 5.21 19.13
N LYS A 230 15.17 4.60 20.11
CA LYS A 230 16.63 4.57 20.14
C LYS A 230 17.22 3.67 19.06
N GLY A 231 16.54 2.59 18.69
CA GLY A 231 16.93 1.76 17.55
C GLY A 231 16.91 2.55 16.22
N LEU A 232 15.85 3.31 15.96
CA LEU A 232 15.74 4.19 14.79
C LEU A 232 16.87 5.22 14.77
N GLU A 233 17.15 5.83 15.92
CA GLU A 233 18.23 6.82 16.06
C GLU A 233 19.63 6.24 15.85
N MET A 234 19.86 4.95 16.12
CA MET A 234 21.13 4.29 15.77
C MET A 234 21.37 4.29 14.26
N ILE A 235 20.34 3.95 13.48
CA ILE A 235 20.41 3.94 12.01
C ILE A 235 20.58 5.36 11.48
N GLU A 236 19.87 6.33 12.07
CA GLU A 236 20.04 7.74 11.73
C GLU A 236 21.47 8.25 12.00
N ALA A 237 22.07 7.90 13.14
CA ALA A 237 23.44 8.29 13.48
C ALA A 237 24.46 7.67 12.52
N HIS A 238 24.23 6.43 12.10
CA HIS A 238 25.04 5.76 11.08
C HIS A 238 25.08 6.57 9.78
N TRP A 239 23.93 7.03 9.30
CA TRP A 239 23.86 7.80 8.06
C TRP A 239 24.38 9.23 8.19
N LEU A 240 24.03 9.94 9.26
CA LEU A 240 24.41 11.35 9.45
C LEU A 240 25.92 11.54 9.62
N PHE A 241 26.57 10.62 10.32
CA PHE A 241 27.97 10.78 10.72
C PHE A 241 28.91 9.79 10.02
N GLY A 242 28.38 8.92 9.15
CA GLY A 242 29.15 7.87 8.47
C GLY A 242 29.67 6.76 9.39
N VAL A 243 29.34 6.76 10.68
CA VAL A 243 29.90 5.79 11.63
C VAL A 243 29.23 4.42 11.46
N GLU A 244 30.00 3.35 11.31
CA GLU A 244 29.48 1.98 11.20
C GLU A 244 28.54 1.63 12.36
N MET A 245 27.45 0.90 12.08
CA MET A 245 26.45 0.53 13.10
C MET A 245 27.06 -0.14 14.33
N GLN A 246 28.11 -0.95 14.17
CA GLN A 246 28.83 -1.62 15.26
C GLN A 246 29.48 -0.65 16.25
N ARG A 247 29.80 0.56 15.79
CA ARG A 247 30.45 1.63 16.54
C ARG A 247 29.45 2.65 17.11
N VAL A 248 28.14 2.38 16.96
CA VAL A 248 27.05 3.13 17.60
C VAL A 248 26.51 2.31 18.77
N GLU A 249 26.77 2.81 19.98
CA GLU A 249 26.40 2.17 21.24
C GLU A 249 25.26 2.93 21.92
N VAL A 250 24.39 2.19 22.62
CA VAL A 250 23.28 2.77 23.39
C VAL A 250 23.52 2.60 24.88
N VAL A 251 23.36 3.67 25.63
CA VAL A 251 23.44 3.69 27.10
C VAL A 251 22.17 4.31 27.68
N ILE A 252 21.59 3.72 28.72
CA ILE A 252 20.44 4.29 29.41
C ILE A 252 20.91 5.39 30.37
N HIS A 253 20.44 6.62 30.15
CA HIS A 253 20.65 7.80 30.99
C HIS A 253 19.29 8.38 31.42
N PRO A 254 18.73 7.93 32.57
CA PRO A 254 17.38 8.29 33.02
C PRO A 254 17.13 9.79 33.18
N GLN A 255 18.17 10.57 33.48
CA GLN A 255 18.05 12.00 33.72
C GLN A 255 17.92 12.82 32.44
N SER A 256 18.27 12.26 31.26
CA SER A 256 18.19 12.93 29.95
C SER A 256 18.88 14.31 29.90
N ILE A 257 19.98 14.48 30.66
CA ILE A 257 20.80 15.70 30.69
C ILE A 257 21.99 15.60 29.75
N VAL A 258 22.70 14.47 29.79
CA VAL A 258 23.70 14.14 28.78
C VAL A 258 22.94 13.62 27.57
N HIS A 259 22.92 14.36 26.46
CA HIS A 259 22.14 13.97 25.28
C HIS A 259 22.88 12.91 24.45
N SER A 260 24.17 13.08 24.18
CA SER A 260 25.02 12.05 23.58
C SER A 260 26.49 12.31 23.87
N LEU A 261 27.32 11.29 23.63
CA LEU A 261 28.76 11.36 23.72
C LEU A 261 29.44 10.86 22.44
N VAL A 262 30.63 11.39 22.16
CA VAL A 262 31.51 10.94 21.09
C VAL A 262 32.86 10.62 21.69
N GLU A 263 33.31 9.38 21.54
CA GLU A 263 34.66 8.93 21.92
C GLU A 263 35.56 9.02 20.68
N PHE A 264 36.73 9.64 20.84
CA PHE A 264 37.72 9.82 19.79
C PHE A 264 38.82 8.75 19.87
N ALA A 265 39.64 8.66 18.83
CA ALA A 265 40.69 7.65 18.67
C ALA A 265 41.75 7.69 19.78
N ASP A 266 41.97 8.86 20.39
CA ASP A 266 42.86 9.08 21.53
C ASP A 266 42.26 8.68 22.88
N GLY A 267 41.00 8.22 22.90
CA GLY A 267 40.25 7.84 24.09
C GLY A 267 39.58 9.00 24.82
N SER A 268 39.73 10.23 24.34
CA SER A 268 38.97 11.37 24.87
C SER A 268 37.49 11.24 24.51
N THR A 269 36.61 11.75 25.37
CA THR A 269 35.16 11.72 25.14
C THR A 269 34.59 13.10 25.33
N LEU A 270 33.89 13.60 24.31
CA LEU A 270 33.12 14.84 24.39
C LEU A 270 31.64 14.52 24.55
N ALA A 271 30.97 15.25 25.44
CA ALA A 271 29.56 15.13 25.70
C ALA A 271 28.87 16.49 25.63
N GLN A 272 27.64 16.52 25.10
CA GLN A 272 26.80 17.71 25.16
C GLN A 272 25.75 17.55 26.26
N LEU A 273 25.65 18.56 27.12
CA LEU A 273 24.76 18.59 28.28
C LEU A 273 23.82 19.79 28.21
N SER A 274 22.53 19.55 28.45
CA SER A 274 21.51 20.59 28.60
C SER A 274 20.28 20.06 29.32
N TYR A 275 19.37 20.96 29.71
CA TYR A 275 18.01 20.54 30.04
C TYR A 275 17.29 20.06 28.77
N SER A 276 16.44 19.05 28.92
CA SER A 276 15.62 18.44 27.87
C SER A 276 14.63 19.43 27.25
N ASN A 277 15.02 20.12 26.15
CA ASN A 277 14.16 21.05 25.43
C ASN A 277 14.54 21.15 23.95
N MET A 278 13.60 20.88 23.04
CA MET A 278 13.83 20.87 21.59
C MET A 278 14.12 22.24 20.98
N CYS A 279 13.87 23.35 21.69
CA CYS A 279 14.29 24.67 21.22
C CYS A 279 15.82 24.77 21.09
N PHE A 280 16.60 24.06 21.92
CA PHE A 280 18.06 24.04 21.81
C PHE A 280 18.57 23.48 20.48
N PRO A 281 18.24 22.24 20.09
CA PRO A 281 18.75 21.68 18.84
C PRO A 281 18.18 22.39 17.60
N ILE A 282 16.91 22.84 17.63
CA ILE A 282 16.33 23.64 16.53
C ILE A 282 17.10 24.96 16.35
N GLN A 283 17.35 25.69 17.44
CA GLN A 283 18.13 26.93 17.38
C GLN A 283 19.53 26.66 16.82
N TYR A 284 20.22 25.62 17.32
CA TYR A 284 21.57 25.31 16.86
C TYR A 284 21.61 24.95 15.38
N ALA A 285 20.66 24.14 14.88
CA ALA A 285 20.58 23.82 13.45
C ALA A 285 20.39 25.08 12.58
N VAL A 286 19.58 26.03 13.03
CA VAL A 286 19.35 27.28 12.27
C VAL A 286 20.54 28.24 12.34
N THR A 287 21.21 28.34 13.50
CA THR A 287 22.28 29.34 13.72
C THR A 287 23.68 28.83 13.43
N TRP A 288 23.88 27.52 13.25
CA TRP A 288 25.17 26.92 12.96
C TRP A 288 25.87 27.66 11.77
N PRO A 289 27.18 27.94 11.87
CA PRO A 289 28.14 27.53 12.92
C PRO A 289 28.11 28.33 14.22
N ASP A 290 27.30 29.38 14.30
CA ASP A 290 27.25 30.26 15.46
C ASP A 290 26.38 29.70 16.60
N ARG A 291 26.74 30.08 17.82
CA ARG A 291 25.87 29.98 18.98
C ARG A 291 25.30 31.35 19.30
N VAL A 292 24.02 31.40 19.65
CA VAL A 292 23.34 32.64 20.05
C VAL A 292 22.71 32.48 21.43
N PRO A 293 22.57 33.58 22.22
CA PRO A 293 21.85 33.55 23.48
C PRO A 293 20.43 33.02 23.30
N ASN A 294 19.88 32.40 24.34
CA ASN A 294 18.48 31.97 24.34
C ASN A 294 17.82 32.24 25.69
N THR A 295 16.49 32.10 25.74
CA THR A 295 15.66 32.39 26.92
C THR A 295 15.54 31.21 27.89
N LEU A 296 16.24 30.09 27.62
CA LEU A 296 16.12 28.87 28.41
C LEU A 296 17.03 28.95 29.65
N PRO A 297 16.63 28.34 30.78
CA PRO A 297 17.44 28.37 32.00
C PRO A 297 18.77 27.63 31.77
N PRO A 298 19.90 28.17 32.26
CA PRO A 298 21.19 27.49 32.22
C PRO A 298 21.17 26.26 33.14
N LEU A 299 21.97 25.25 32.78
CA LEU A 299 22.09 24.02 33.57
C LEU A 299 22.70 24.33 34.95
N ASP A 300 21.98 23.99 36.01
CA ASP A 300 22.43 24.21 37.39
C ASP A 300 22.97 22.92 37.99
N PHE A 301 24.29 22.72 37.89
CA PHE A 301 24.96 21.53 38.43
C PHE A 301 24.80 21.36 39.94
N SER A 302 24.58 22.44 40.70
CA SER A 302 24.37 22.35 42.14
C SER A 302 23.03 21.69 42.50
N LYS A 303 22.04 21.78 41.60
CA LYS A 303 20.73 21.14 41.73
C LYS A 303 20.67 19.76 41.09
N LEU A 304 21.61 19.42 40.21
CA LEU A 304 21.73 18.09 39.62
C LEU A 304 22.31 17.13 40.65
N SER A 305 21.47 16.29 41.26
CA SER A 305 21.91 15.37 42.31
C SER A 305 22.86 14.28 41.80
N LYS A 306 22.56 13.64 40.65
CA LYS A 306 23.37 12.57 40.05
C LYS A 306 23.10 12.42 38.55
N LEU A 307 24.11 11.93 37.82
CA LEU A 307 23.99 11.47 36.43
C LEU A 307 24.32 9.97 36.42
N GLU A 308 23.39 9.14 35.96
CA GLU A 308 23.55 7.67 35.98
C GLU A 308 23.52 7.10 34.56
N PHE A 309 24.26 6.00 34.38
CA PHE A 309 24.41 5.32 33.09
C PHE A 309 24.27 3.81 33.30
N PHE A 310 23.42 3.17 32.50
CA PHE A 310 23.16 1.73 32.58
C PHE A 310 23.21 1.07 31.20
N THR A 311 23.60 -0.19 31.15
CA THR A 311 23.49 -1.00 29.93
C THR A 311 22.02 -1.30 29.64
N PRO A 312 21.55 -1.16 28.38
CA PRO A 312 20.21 -1.56 27.99
C PRO A 312 19.95 -3.05 28.25
N ARG A 313 18.72 -3.39 28.66
CA ARG A 313 18.27 -4.78 28.83
C ARG A 313 17.89 -5.40 27.47
N TYR A 314 18.89 -5.72 26.64
CA TYR A 314 18.69 -6.20 25.26
C TYR A 314 17.74 -7.41 25.14
N ALA A 315 17.78 -8.34 26.10
CA ALA A 315 16.89 -9.50 26.09
C ALA A 315 15.42 -9.14 26.29
N ASP A 316 15.13 -8.05 26.99
CA ASP A 316 13.78 -7.60 27.29
C ASP A 316 13.27 -6.59 26.26
N PHE A 317 14.18 -5.83 25.65
CA PHE A 317 13.89 -4.80 24.64
C PHE A 317 14.65 -5.11 23.34
N PRO A 318 14.16 -6.07 22.53
CA PRO A 318 14.86 -6.55 21.34
C PRO A 318 14.91 -5.51 20.20
N ALA A 319 14.20 -4.39 20.31
CA ALA A 319 14.20 -3.30 19.32
C ALA A 319 15.61 -2.83 18.92
N LEU A 320 16.54 -2.74 19.87
CA LEU A 320 17.93 -2.34 19.58
C LEU A 320 18.66 -3.37 18.71
N THR A 321 18.40 -4.66 18.96
CA THR A 321 18.96 -5.76 18.16
C THR A 321 18.39 -5.78 16.75
N LEU A 322 17.06 -5.58 16.63
CA LEU A 322 16.38 -5.49 15.34
C LEU A 322 16.89 -4.31 14.51
N ALA A 323 17.06 -3.14 15.14
CA ALA A 323 17.61 -1.96 14.50
C ALA A 323 19.07 -2.13 14.08
N ARG A 324 19.89 -2.79 14.91
CA ARG A 324 21.27 -3.14 14.55
C ARG A 324 21.30 -4.01 13.29
N ARG A 325 20.50 -5.07 13.25
CA ARG A 325 20.36 -5.94 12.07
C ARG A 325 19.91 -5.16 10.85
N ALA A 326 18.89 -4.31 10.98
CA ALA A 326 18.37 -3.50 9.88
C ALA A 326 19.43 -2.55 9.32
N GLY A 327 20.11 -1.79 10.19
CA GLY A 327 21.15 -0.85 9.78
C GLY A 327 22.38 -1.52 9.17
N GLU A 328 22.82 -2.67 9.69
CA GLU A 328 23.94 -3.43 9.13
C GLU A 328 23.62 -4.07 7.78
N THR A 329 22.36 -4.52 7.60
CA THR A 329 21.91 -5.09 6.32
C THR A 329 21.70 -4.02 5.25
N ALA A 330 21.32 -2.81 5.65
CA ALA A 330 20.98 -1.69 4.78
C ALA A 330 19.92 -2.06 3.71
N GLY A 331 19.92 -1.37 2.56
CA GLY A 331 18.95 -1.56 1.50
C GLY A 331 17.52 -1.23 1.95
N THR A 332 16.56 -2.08 1.60
CA THR A 332 15.15 -1.88 1.97
C THR A 332 14.78 -2.32 3.39
N LEU A 333 15.65 -3.04 4.11
CA LEU A 333 15.29 -3.61 5.42
C LEU A 333 15.02 -2.56 6.52
N PRO A 334 15.76 -1.44 6.63
CA PRO A 334 15.42 -0.34 7.52
C PRO A 334 14.03 0.26 7.27
N ALA A 335 13.64 0.39 5.99
CA ALA A 335 12.32 0.89 5.62
C ALA A 335 11.21 -0.07 6.06
N VAL A 336 11.42 -1.37 5.88
CA VAL A 336 10.52 -2.42 6.38
C VAL A 336 10.41 -2.37 7.92
N MET A 337 11.53 -2.30 8.63
CA MET A 337 11.50 -2.22 10.10
C MET A 337 10.70 -1.01 10.59
N ASN A 338 10.94 0.18 10.01
CA ASN A 338 10.21 1.39 10.38
C ASN A 338 8.70 1.26 10.10
N ALA A 339 8.35 0.81 8.90
CA ALA A 339 6.96 0.65 8.48
C ALA A 339 6.20 -0.37 9.34
N ALA A 340 6.83 -1.51 9.66
CA ALA A 340 6.25 -2.53 10.52
C ALA A 340 6.07 -2.01 11.95
N ASN A 341 7.04 -1.25 12.46
CA ASN A 341 6.96 -0.64 13.78
C ASN A 341 5.80 0.36 13.86
N GLU A 342 5.64 1.23 12.86
CA GLU A 342 4.52 2.18 12.82
C GLU A 342 3.15 1.48 12.87
N VAL A 343 2.98 0.40 12.10
CA VAL A 343 1.72 -0.37 12.11
C VAL A 343 1.52 -1.09 13.45
N ALA A 344 2.56 -1.71 13.99
CA ALA A 344 2.46 -2.45 15.25
C ALA A 344 2.18 -1.54 16.46
N VAL A 345 2.80 -0.35 16.49
CA VAL A 345 2.53 0.68 17.51
C VAL A 345 1.11 1.21 17.41
N ALA A 346 0.61 1.48 16.19
CA ALA A 346 -0.79 1.89 16.00
C ALA A 346 -1.75 0.79 16.48
N ALA A 347 -1.50 -0.47 16.14
CA ALA A 347 -2.30 -1.60 16.60
C ALA A 347 -2.26 -1.78 18.13
N PHE A 348 -1.13 -1.51 18.78
CA PHE A 348 -1.04 -1.49 20.25
C PHE A 348 -1.87 -0.36 20.86
N LEU A 349 -1.78 0.86 20.31
CA LEU A 349 -2.57 2.01 20.77
C LEU A 349 -4.07 1.74 20.64
N ASP A 350 -4.48 1.02 19.58
CA ASP A 350 -5.85 0.59 19.34
C ASP A 350 -6.26 -0.68 20.11
N ARG A 351 -5.41 -1.18 21.02
CA ARG A 351 -5.62 -2.37 21.87
C ARG A 351 -5.80 -3.68 21.09
N GLN A 352 -5.32 -3.75 19.86
CA GLN A 352 -5.39 -4.93 19.00
C GLN A 352 -4.18 -5.85 19.20
N VAL A 353 -3.07 -5.30 19.66
CA VAL A 353 -1.81 -6.01 19.91
C VAL A 353 -1.36 -5.74 21.35
N ARG A 354 -0.77 -6.75 22.01
CA ARG A 354 -0.13 -6.60 23.35
C ARG A 354 1.20 -5.87 23.22
N PHE A 355 1.70 -5.25 24.30
CA PHE A 355 2.97 -4.49 24.26
C PHE A 355 4.15 -5.30 23.69
N SER A 356 4.27 -6.58 24.06
CA SER A 356 5.32 -7.45 23.52
C SER A 356 5.15 -7.80 22.03
N GLY A 357 3.90 -7.78 21.55
CA GLY A 357 3.56 -8.11 20.17
C GLY A 357 4.11 -7.10 19.18
N ILE A 358 4.49 -5.89 19.62
CA ILE A 358 5.12 -4.88 18.76
C ILE A 358 6.43 -5.43 18.19
N TRP A 359 7.32 -5.96 19.04
CA TRP A 359 8.58 -6.53 18.58
C TRP A 359 8.38 -7.79 17.73
N GLU A 360 7.44 -8.64 18.13
CA GLU A 360 7.13 -9.90 17.43
C GLU A 360 6.71 -9.63 15.97
N ILE A 361 5.79 -8.68 15.76
CA ILE A 361 5.33 -8.29 14.42
C ILE A 361 6.48 -7.71 13.59
N VAL A 362 7.27 -6.81 14.16
CA VAL A 362 8.39 -6.17 13.45
C VAL A 362 9.43 -7.20 13.01
N GLU A 363 9.86 -8.07 13.93
CA GLU A 363 10.85 -9.11 13.65
C GLU A 363 10.37 -10.07 12.57
N GLU A 364 9.10 -10.49 12.62
CA GLU A 364 8.57 -11.46 11.67
C GLU A 364 8.45 -10.86 10.26
N VAL A 365 7.96 -9.62 10.14
CA VAL A 365 7.86 -8.95 8.84
C VAL A 365 9.25 -8.69 8.25
N MET A 366 10.23 -8.31 9.08
CA MET A 366 11.63 -8.21 8.67
C MET A 366 12.20 -9.55 8.16
N ASN A 367 11.80 -10.68 8.75
CA ASN A 367 12.27 -12.01 8.34
C ASN A 367 11.69 -12.48 7.01
N GLN A 368 10.50 -12.03 6.65
CA GLN A 368 9.83 -12.43 5.40
C GLN A 368 10.22 -11.56 4.21
N HIS A 369 10.71 -10.35 4.47
CA HIS A 369 11.07 -9.40 3.43
C HIS A 369 12.19 -9.92 2.53
N THR A 370 12.00 -9.79 1.20
CA THR A 370 13.07 -10.02 0.23
C THR A 370 13.88 -8.75 0.05
N LEU A 371 15.12 -8.76 0.55
CA LEU A 371 16.00 -7.62 0.54
C LEU A 371 16.30 -7.12 -0.88
N VAL A 372 16.21 -5.81 -1.07
CA VAL A 372 16.78 -5.09 -2.22
C VAL A 372 17.94 -4.26 -1.67
N ALA A 373 19.17 -4.60 -2.06
CA ALA A 373 20.38 -4.03 -1.46
C ALA A 373 20.64 -2.56 -1.85
N HIS A 374 20.39 -2.19 -3.12
CA HIS A 374 20.58 -0.82 -3.63
C HIS A 374 19.27 -0.31 -4.22
N PRO A 375 18.28 0.05 -3.38
CA PRO A 375 16.99 0.50 -3.84
C PRO A 375 17.05 1.93 -4.37
N ASP A 376 16.23 2.23 -5.38
CA ASP A 376 15.84 3.59 -5.67
C ASP A 376 14.72 4.04 -4.72
N LEU A 377 14.31 5.31 -4.82
CA LEU A 377 13.26 5.86 -3.96
C LEU A 377 11.94 5.07 -4.09
N ASP A 378 11.59 4.64 -5.30
CA ASP A 378 10.34 3.92 -5.53
C ASP A 378 10.38 2.52 -4.91
N ALA A 379 11.52 1.82 -4.95
CA ALA A 379 11.70 0.55 -4.25
C ALA A 379 11.59 0.69 -2.72
N ILE A 380 12.10 1.79 -2.13
CA ILE A 380 11.93 2.07 -0.70
C ILE A 380 10.46 2.30 -0.35
N LEU A 381 9.76 3.11 -1.16
CA LEU A 381 8.33 3.39 -0.95
C LEU A 381 7.46 2.15 -1.17
N GLN A 382 7.80 1.30 -2.15
CA GLN A 382 7.14 0.01 -2.35
C GLN A 382 7.37 -0.95 -1.18
N ALA A 383 8.58 -1.01 -0.64
CA ALA A 383 8.87 -1.82 0.54
C ALA A 383 8.08 -1.34 1.77
N ASP A 384 7.97 -0.02 2.00
CA ASP A 384 7.11 0.56 3.04
C ASP A 384 5.63 0.17 2.83
N GLN A 385 5.09 0.33 1.62
CA GLN A 385 3.70 -0.01 1.31
C GLN A 385 3.41 -1.50 1.49
N TRP A 386 4.27 -2.37 0.96
CA TRP A 386 4.19 -3.82 1.14
C TRP A 386 4.17 -4.18 2.63
N THR A 387 5.11 -3.62 3.39
CA THR A 387 5.23 -3.86 4.82
C THR A 387 3.98 -3.45 5.58
N ARG A 388 3.45 -2.26 5.29
CA ARG A 388 2.25 -1.75 5.97
C ARG A 388 1.06 -2.67 5.73
N ALA A 389 0.95 -3.22 4.53
CA ALA A 389 -0.13 -4.12 4.21
C ALA A 389 0.05 -5.51 4.84
N GLU A 390 1.26 -6.09 4.80
CA GLU A 390 1.59 -7.36 5.47
C GLU A 390 1.33 -7.27 6.98
N ALA A 391 1.73 -6.17 7.61
CA ALA A 391 1.50 -5.94 9.03
C ALA A 391 0.00 -5.71 9.37
N ARG A 392 -0.77 -5.04 8.49
CA ARG A 392 -2.22 -4.79 8.68
C ARG A 392 -3.09 -6.01 8.40
N GLU A 393 -2.71 -6.83 7.43
CA GLU A 393 -3.40 -8.06 7.06
C GLU A 393 -3.57 -8.99 8.28
N ARG A 394 -2.51 -9.11 9.08
CA ARG A 394 -2.47 -9.91 10.31
C ARG A 394 -3.40 -9.38 11.41
N VAL A 395 -3.78 -8.12 11.34
CA VAL A 395 -4.68 -7.50 12.31
C VAL A 395 -6.14 -7.70 11.94
N LEU A 396 -6.50 -7.57 10.65
CA LEU A 396 -7.90 -7.64 10.18
C LEU A 396 -8.39 -9.06 9.87
N PHE A 397 -7.56 -9.93 9.27
CA PHE A 397 -7.97 -11.29 8.91
C PHE A 397 -8.24 -12.16 10.15
N ASN A 398 -7.45 -11.95 11.21
CA ASN A 398 -7.62 -12.64 12.49
C ASN A 398 -8.94 -12.30 13.18
N LEU A 399 -9.44 -11.08 13.02
CA LEU A 399 -10.70 -10.65 13.64
C LEU A 399 -11.90 -11.48 13.15
N LEU A 400 -11.93 -11.84 11.86
CA LEU A 400 -13.05 -12.57 11.26
C LEU A 400 -13.16 -14.01 11.78
N ILE A 401 -12.03 -14.70 11.84
CA ILE A 401 -11.93 -16.09 12.32
C ILE A 401 -12.20 -16.13 13.82
N VAL A 402 -11.62 -15.21 14.58
CA VAL A 402 -11.78 -15.18 16.05
C VAL A 402 -13.24 -15.00 16.44
N VAL A 403 -14.00 -14.12 15.77
CA VAL A 403 -15.41 -13.91 16.11
C VAL A 403 -16.26 -15.16 15.87
N HIS A 404 -15.96 -15.94 14.82
CA HIS A 404 -16.61 -17.23 14.56
C HIS A 404 -16.35 -18.23 15.69
N GLU A 405 -15.08 -18.46 16.03
CA GLU A 405 -14.69 -19.41 17.08
C GLU A 405 -15.19 -18.97 18.47
N VAL A 406 -15.22 -17.66 18.74
CA VAL A 406 -15.79 -17.11 19.97
C VAL A 406 -17.28 -17.45 20.10
N GLY A 407 -18.03 -17.52 19.00
CA GLY A 407 -19.42 -17.96 19.00
C GLY A 407 -19.57 -19.37 19.57
N HIS A 408 -18.79 -20.34 19.04
CA HIS A 408 -18.77 -21.71 19.55
C HIS A 408 -18.34 -21.77 21.01
N PHE A 409 -17.28 -21.04 21.37
CA PHE A 409 -16.75 -21.00 22.73
C PHE A 409 -17.79 -20.51 23.74
N LEU A 410 -18.46 -19.39 23.45
CA LEU A 410 -19.47 -18.80 24.34
C LEU A 410 -20.69 -19.71 24.48
N ALA A 411 -21.17 -20.30 23.39
CA ALA A 411 -22.28 -21.25 23.43
C ALA A 411 -21.92 -22.53 24.19
N ALA A 412 -20.71 -23.04 23.99
CA ALA A 412 -20.21 -24.22 24.71
C ALA A 412 -20.15 -23.95 26.22
N ARG A 413 -19.60 -22.80 26.65
CA ARG A 413 -19.61 -22.42 28.07
C ARG A 413 -21.03 -22.25 28.62
N TRP A 414 -21.91 -21.61 27.85
CA TRP A 414 -23.30 -21.38 28.26
C TRP A 414 -24.09 -22.69 28.45
N ARG A 415 -23.88 -23.68 27.57
CA ARG A 415 -24.53 -25.00 27.65
C ARG A 415 -23.78 -26.00 28.54
N GLY A 416 -22.66 -25.61 29.16
CA GLY A 416 -21.90 -26.45 30.09
C GLY A 416 -21.06 -27.53 29.43
N LEU A 417 -20.63 -27.34 28.18
CA LEU A 417 -19.73 -28.25 27.47
C LEU A 417 -18.30 -28.14 27.99
N TYR A 418 -17.55 -29.23 27.85
CA TYR A 418 -16.13 -29.24 28.19
C TYR A 418 -15.35 -28.72 27.00
N ILE A 419 -14.57 -27.67 27.22
CA ILE A 419 -13.76 -27.04 26.18
C ILE A 419 -12.32 -27.43 26.44
N GLU A 420 -11.74 -28.25 25.55
CA GLU A 420 -10.38 -28.72 25.71
C GLU A 420 -9.39 -27.66 25.24
N LYS A 421 -9.60 -27.13 24.03
CA LYS A 421 -8.69 -26.19 23.38
C LYS A 421 -9.44 -25.07 22.67
N PHE A 422 -8.84 -23.89 22.64
CA PHE A 422 -9.25 -22.77 21.79
C PHE A 422 -8.02 -22.33 20.99
N GLY A 423 -8.01 -22.63 19.71
CA GLY A 423 -6.91 -22.35 18.80
C GLY A 423 -7.26 -21.22 17.83
N ILE A 424 -6.39 -20.22 17.73
CA ILE A 424 -6.34 -19.33 16.58
C ILE A 424 -5.22 -19.87 15.69
N TRP A 425 -5.45 -20.00 14.38
CA TRP A 425 -4.51 -20.60 13.42
C TRP A 425 -4.32 -22.12 13.56
N PHE A 426 -4.20 -22.81 12.42
CA PHE A 426 -3.93 -24.25 12.38
C PHE A 426 -2.43 -24.57 12.50
N GLY A 427 -2.11 -25.85 12.65
CA GLY A 427 -0.73 -26.34 12.66
C GLY A 427 -0.11 -26.44 14.05
N LYS A 428 1.22 -26.52 14.11
CA LYS A 428 1.92 -26.70 15.39
C LYS A 428 1.78 -25.41 16.22
N PRO A 429 1.43 -25.49 17.51
CA PRO A 429 1.26 -24.30 18.33
C PRO A 429 2.60 -23.57 18.49
N ILE A 430 2.67 -22.34 17.98
CA ILE A 430 3.75 -21.38 18.28
C ILE A 430 3.67 -21.00 19.76
N TRP A 431 2.45 -20.88 20.27
CA TRP A 431 2.18 -20.56 21.67
C TRP A 431 1.02 -21.40 22.20
N LYS A 432 1.08 -21.76 23.49
CA LYS A 432 -0.02 -22.42 24.21
C LYS A 432 -0.04 -22.03 25.69
N LYS A 433 -1.24 -21.85 26.25
CA LYS A 433 -1.44 -21.58 27.69
C LYS A 433 -2.78 -22.13 28.16
N THR A 434 -2.79 -22.81 29.30
CA THR A 434 -4.03 -23.32 29.91
C THR A 434 -4.58 -22.30 30.92
N ILE A 435 -5.82 -21.86 30.73
CA ILE A 435 -6.53 -20.93 31.62
C ILE A 435 -7.90 -21.52 31.93
N ASN A 436 -8.23 -21.66 33.22
CA ASN A 436 -9.53 -22.20 33.68
C ASN A 436 -9.92 -23.54 33.03
N GLY A 437 -8.94 -24.44 32.86
CA GLY A 437 -9.15 -25.77 32.25
C GLY A 437 -9.17 -25.81 30.73
N VAL A 438 -9.11 -24.67 30.04
CA VAL A 438 -9.08 -24.57 28.56
C VAL A 438 -7.67 -24.26 28.09
N GLN A 439 -7.14 -25.00 27.12
CA GLN A 439 -5.85 -24.71 26.48
C GLN A 439 -6.03 -23.73 25.32
N TYR A 440 -5.58 -22.50 25.48
CA TYR A 440 -5.51 -21.52 24.41
C TYR A 440 -4.23 -21.74 23.59
N SER A 441 -4.30 -21.72 22.27
CA SER A 441 -3.13 -21.87 21.39
C SER A 441 -3.16 -20.94 20.19
N LEU A 442 -1.97 -20.55 19.72
CA LEU A 442 -1.75 -19.89 18.43
C LEU A 442 -0.97 -20.84 17.53
N GLY A 443 -1.57 -21.31 16.44
CA GLY A 443 -0.97 -22.24 15.47
C GLY A 443 0.06 -21.58 14.55
N SER A 444 0.77 -22.39 13.76
CA SER A 444 1.84 -21.94 12.86
C SER A 444 1.36 -21.53 11.45
N LEU A 445 0.12 -21.85 11.10
CA LEU A 445 -0.46 -21.58 9.79
C LEU A 445 -1.57 -20.54 9.93
N PRO A 446 -1.44 -19.34 9.35
CA PRO A 446 -2.33 -18.20 9.58
C PRO A 446 -3.69 -18.32 8.88
N PHE A 447 -4.27 -19.52 8.89
CA PHE A 447 -5.54 -19.85 8.28
C PHE A 447 -6.38 -20.60 9.29
N GLY A 448 -7.62 -20.14 9.51
CA GLY A 448 -8.60 -20.78 10.37
C GLY A 448 -8.36 -20.66 11.88
N GLY A 449 -9.23 -21.29 12.64
CA GLY A 449 -9.23 -21.41 14.09
C GLY A 449 -10.05 -22.64 14.47
N PHE A 450 -10.03 -23.02 15.75
CA PHE A 450 -10.84 -24.14 16.22
C PHE A 450 -11.17 -24.01 17.71
N VAL A 451 -12.35 -24.52 18.09
CA VAL A 451 -12.70 -24.83 19.47
C VAL A 451 -12.81 -26.34 19.61
N ALA A 452 -11.81 -26.96 20.25
CA ALA A 452 -11.82 -28.40 20.46
C ALA A 452 -12.83 -28.76 21.55
N LEU A 453 -13.91 -29.41 21.13
CA LEU A 453 -15.03 -29.83 21.97
C LEU A 453 -15.11 -31.37 21.90
N PRO A 454 -14.48 -32.12 22.80
CA PRO A 454 -14.39 -33.58 22.71
C PRO A 454 -15.74 -34.32 22.63
N GLN A 455 -16.81 -33.64 23.05
CA GLN A 455 -18.17 -34.17 22.97
C GLN A 455 -18.91 -33.91 21.64
N LEU A 456 -18.35 -33.06 20.75
CA LEU A 456 -18.71 -32.91 19.36
C LEU A 456 -17.57 -33.53 18.55
N ALA A 457 -17.72 -34.79 18.12
CA ALA A 457 -16.68 -35.60 17.46
C ALA A 457 -15.56 -34.77 16.77
N PRO A 458 -14.40 -34.60 17.43
CA PRO A 458 -13.39 -33.63 17.02
C PRO A 458 -12.65 -34.10 15.78
N MET A 459 -12.17 -33.16 14.98
CA MET A 459 -11.31 -33.48 13.85
C MET A 459 -9.86 -33.66 14.31
N ASP A 460 -9.49 -34.89 14.68
CA ASP A 460 -8.14 -35.23 15.16
C ASP A 460 -6.99 -34.78 14.20
N ILE A 461 -7.27 -34.62 12.90
CA ILE A 461 -6.31 -34.16 11.88
C ILE A 461 -6.02 -32.65 11.99
N ILE A 462 -6.99 -31.85 12.42
CA ILE A 462 -6.93 -30.38 12.45
C ILE A 462 -6.72 -29.88 13.90
N GLU A 463 -7.40 -30.51 14.86
CA GLU A 463 -7.41 -30.13 16.29
C GLU A 463 -6.36 -30.90 17.14
N GLY A 464 -5.77 -31.97 16.56
CA GLY A 464 -4.94 -32.92 17.27
C GLY A 464 -5.74 -33.94 18.09
N LYS A 465 -5.13 -35.07 18.45
CA LYS A 465 -5.81 -36.09 19.28
C LYS A 465 -6.26 -35.50 20.62
N ALA A 466 -7.49 -35.83 21.02
CA ALA A 466 -8.03 -35.46 22.33
C ALA A 466 -7.25 -36.17 23.45
N ASP A 467 -6.77 -35.42 24.45
CA ASP A 467 -6.00 -35.97 25.58
C ASP A 467 -6.90 -36.55 26.70
N VAL A 468 -8.23 -36.46 26.55
CA VAL A 468 -9.22 -36.80 27.60
C VAL A 468 -10.05 -38.03 27.23
N ASP A 469 -10.23 -38.94 28.22
CA ASP A 469 -11.12 -40.10 28.10
C ASP A 469 -12.59 -39.65 27.99
N ARG A 470 -13.12 -39.69 26.75
CA ARG A 470 -14.45 -39.20 26.38
C ARG A 470 -15.59 -39.90 27.14
N ALA A 471 -15.38 -41.11 27.66
CA ALA A 471 -16.38 -41.86 28.44
C ALA A 471 -16.69 -41.22 29.81
N LYS A 472 -15.81 -40.33 30.30
CA LYS A 472 -15.95 -39.65 31.60
C LYS A 472 -16.62 -38.27 31.50
N LEU A 473 -16.97 -37.81 30.29
CA LEU A 473 -17.57 -36.49 30.07
C LEU A 473 -19.09 -36.53 30.27
N PRO A 474 -19.73 -35.41 30.70
CA PRO A 474 -21.18 -35.32 30.85
C PRO A 474 -21.89 -35.63 29.52
N LYS A 475 -23.00 -36.38 29.57
CA LYS A 475 -23.84 -36.62 28.39
C LYS A 475 -24.54 -35.32 28.01
N ILE A 476 -24.46 -34.97 26.74
CA ILE A 476 -25.00 -33.73 26.18
C ILE A 476 -26.28 -34.04 25.40
N SER A 477 -27.28 -33.15 25.47
CA SER A 477 -28.50 -33.30 24.68
C SER A 477 -28.28 -32.95 23.21
N VAL A 478 -29.12 -33.48 22.32
CA VAL A 478 -29.08 -33.14 20.89
C VAL A 478 -29.22 -31.63 20.66
N ILE A 479 -30.05 -30.96 21.46
CA ILE A 479 -30.29 -29.51 21.35
C ILE A 479 -29.02 -28.72 21.68
N ASP A 480 -28.28 -29.14 22.71
CA ASP A 480 -27.02 -28.48 23.08
C ASP A 480 -25.98 -28.56 21.97
N LYS A 481 -25.88 -29.72 21.30
CA LYS A 481 -24.99 -29.91 20.15
C LYS A 481 -25.35 -28.96 19.00
N ILE A 482 -26.65 -28.85 18.70
CA ILE A 482 -27.16 -27.97 17.64
C ILE A 482 -26.91 -26.50 17.99
N VAL A 483 -27.16 -26.09 19.23
CA VAL A 483 -26.95 -24.71 19.69
C VAL A 483 -25.48 -24.31 19.57
N VAL A 484 -24.56 -25.18 20.00
CA VAL A 484 -23.12 -24.90 19.94
C VAL A 484 -22.62 -24.87 18.50
N ALA A 485 -23.04 -25.81 17.64
CA ALA A 485 -22.68 -25.79 16.23
C ALA A 485 -23.25 -24.57 15.49
N PHE A 486 -24.48 -24.15 15.80
CA PHE A 486 -25.08 -22.97 15.16
C PHE A 486 -24.45 -21.64 15.60
N ALA A 487 -23.81 -21.59 16.77
CA ALA A 487 -23.34 -20.34 17.37
C ALA A 487 -22.20 -19.66 16.58
N GLY A 488 -21.26 -20.40 16.01
CA GLY A 488 -20.21 -19.83 15.16
C GLY A 488 -20.77 -19.12 13.93
N PRO A 489 -21.56 -19.81 13.07
CA PRO A 489 -22.22 -19.20 11.93
C PRO A 489 -23.10 -18.00 12.30
N LEU A 490 -23.82 -18.08 13.42
CA LEU A 490 -24.63 -16.96 13.92
C LEU A 490 -23.77 -15.74 14.24
N PHE A 491 -22.64 -15.90 14.92
CA PHE A 491 -21.74 -14.79 15.28
C PHE A 491 -21.09 -14.17 14.05
N SER A 492 -20.67 -14.97 13.07
CA SER A 492 -20.21 -14.45 11.77
C SER A 492 -21.31 -13.66 11.07
N PHE A 493 -22.55 -14.17 11.05
CA PHE A 493 -23.68 -13.45 10.45
C PHE A 493 -23.98 -12.13 11.16
N LEU A 494 -23.98 -12.12 12.50
CA LEU A 494 -24.16 -10.90 13.30
C LEU A 494 -23.04 -9.87 13.05
N LEU A 495 -21.80 -10.31 12.89
CA LEU A 495 -20.69 -9.44 12.51
C LEU A 495 -20.91 -8.84 11.11
N ALA A 496 -21.41 -9.63 10.16
CA ALA A 496 -21.81 -9.14 8.84
C ALA A 496 -22.91 -8.08 8.93
N VAL A 497 -23.92 -8.27 9.79
CA VAL A 497 -24.97 -7.27 10.04
C VAL A 497 -24.38 -5.98 10.60
N LEU A 498 -23.47 -6.08 11.58
CA LEU A 498 -22.79 -4.92 12.16
C LEU A 498 -22.02 -4.13 11.10
N PHE A 499 -21.20 -4.81 10.28
CA PHE A 499 -20.47 -4.17 9.19
C PHE A 499 -21.41 -3.56 8.14
N ALA A 500 -22.52 -4.23 7.81
CA ALA A 500 -23.50 -3.70 6.88
C ALA A 500 -24.17 -2.42 7.40
N VAL A 501 -24.45 -2.34 8.71
CA VAL A 501 -24.94 -1.11 9.36
C VAL A 501 -23.89 -0.01 9.32
N ILE A 502 -22.63 -0.32 9.63
CA ILE A 502 -21.54 0.66 9.54
C ILE A 502 -21.44 1.20 8.11
N ILE A 503 -21.40 0.33 7.09
CA ILE A 503 -21.36 0.74 5.67
C ILE A 503 -22.59 1.55 5.27
N TRP A 504 -23.77 1.24 5.80
CA TRP A 504 -24.94 2.05 5.54
C TRP A 504 -24.78 3.48 6.09
N THR A 505 -24.16 3.65 7.26
CA THR A 505 -23.89 4.98 7.85
C THR A 505 -22.75 5.73 7.15
N VAL A 506 -21.59 5.09 6.94
CA VAL A 506 -20.40 5.76 6.38
C VAL A 506 -20.40 5.80 4.86
N GLY A 507 -21.24 4.99 4.21
CA GLY A 507 -21.31 4.82 2.75
C GLY A 507 -20.22 3.90 2.18
N ARG A 508 -20.48 3.33 1.01
CA ARG A 508 -19.54 2.57 0.18
C ARG A 508 -19.10 3.42 -1.02
N PRO A 509 -17.79 3.63 -1.23
CA PRO A 509 -17.28 4.26 -2.45
C PRO A 509 -17.42 3.28 -3.63
N VAL A 510 -17.96 3.74 -4.75
CA VAL A 510 -18.19 2.96 -5.98
C VAL A 510 -17.75 3.80 -7.19
N GLY A 511 -16.87 3.24 -8.03
CA GLY A 511 -16.39 3.92 -9.24
C GLY A 511 -17.43 3.97 -10.35
N GLU A 512 -17.30 4.95 -11.24
CA GLU A 512 -18.15 5.12 -12.43
C GLU A 512 -18.17 3.84 -13.30
N ALA A 513 -17.00 3.23 -13.50
CA ALA A 513 -16.85 1.98 -14.24
C ALA A 513 -17.64 0.80 -13.64
N GLU A 514 -17.76 0.71 -12.31
CA GLU A 514 -18.58 -0.32 -11.68
C GLU A 514 -20.07 -0.01 -11.85
N ALA A 515 -20.46 1.25 -11.68
CA ALA A 515 -21.86 1.66 -11.60
C ALA A 515 -22.57 1.84 -12.94
N THR A 516 -21.85 2.04 -14.05
CA THR A 516 -22.42 2.30 -15.36
C THR A 516 -23.07 1.07 -16.00
N THR A 517 -23.98 1.27 -16.96
CA THR A 517 -24.35 0.23 -17.95
C THR A 517 -24.02 0.65 -19.37
N THR A 518 -23.33 1.77 -19.53
CA THR A 518 -22.88 2.31 -20.82
C THR A 518 -21.55 1.70 -21.22
N ILE A 519 -21.43 1.31 -22.48
CA ILE A 519 -20.19 0.84 -23.08
C ILE A 519 -19.26 2.03 -23.27
N GLY A 520 -18.08 1.98 -22.66
CA GLY A 520 -17.03 2.98 -22.81
C GLY A 520 -16.21 2.77 -24.06
N TYR A 521 -15.87 1.51 -24.32
CA TYR A 521 -15.05 1.11 -25.45
C TYR A 521 -15.42 -0.30 -25.92
N VAL A 522 -15.34 -0.51 -27.23
CA VAL A 522 -15.52 -1.81 -27.87
C VAL A 522 -14.20 -2.20 -28.49
N VAL A 523 -13.65 -3.34 -28.07
CA VAL A 523 -12.36 -3.82 -28.56
C VAL A 523 -12.48 -4.13 -30.06
N PRO A 524 -11.57 -3.64 -30.92
CA PRO A 524 -11.57 -3.95 -32.35
C PRO A 524 -11.53 -5.45 -32.60
N ASP A 525 -12.21 -5.91 -33.65
CA ASP A 525 -12.33 -7.32 -34.07
C ASP A 525 -12.96 -8.27 -33.03
N SER A 526 -13.43 -7.76 -31.88
CA SER A 526 -14.09 -8.54 -30.84
C SER A 526 -15.50 -8.99 -31.24
N PRO A 527 -16.08 -9.99 -30.54
CA PRO A 527 -17.47 -10.37 -30.76
C PRO A 527 -18.48 -9.24 -30.62
N ALA A 528 -18.24 -8.29 -29.72
CA ALA A 528 -19.08 -7.11 -29.56
C ALA A 528 -19.03 -6.20 -30.79
N ALA A 529 -17.83 -5.97 -31.35
CA ALA A 529 -17.67 -5.22 -32.59
C ALA A 529 -18.40 -5.91 -33.75
N GLN A 530 -18.26 -7.24 -33.88
CA GLN A 530 -18.93 -8.03 -34.91
C GLN A 530 -20.46 -8.04 -34.76
N ALA A 531 -20.96 -8.01 -33.53
CA ALA A 531 -22.39 -7.88 -33.22
C ALA A 531 -22.94 -6.47 -33.45
N GLY A 532 -22.08 -5.48 -33.73
CA GLY A 532 -22.46 -4.10 -33.99
C GLY A 532 -22.67 -3.25 -32.74
N LEU A 533 -22.16 -3.67 -31.58
CA LEU A 533 -22.09 -2.82 -30.37
C LEU A 533 -21.11 -1.66 -30.59
N GLN A 534 -21.41 -0.52 -29.98
CA GLN A 534 -20.66 0.73 -30.13
C GLN A 534 -20.43 1.39 -28.77
N ALA A 535 -19.36 2.19 -28.66
CA ALA A 535 -19.17 3.06 -27.51
C ALA A 535 -20.34 4.05 -27.39
N GLY A 536 -20.83 4.25 -26.16
CA GLY A 536 -22.02 5.05 -25.86
C GLY A 536 -23.34 4.27 -25.82
N ASP A 537 -23.37 3.02 -26.29
CA ASP A 537 -24.54 2.16 -26.12
C ASP A 537 -24.79 1.88 -24.64
N LYS A 538 -26.05 2.00 -24.21
CA LYS A 538 -26.44 1.67 -22.84
C LYS A 538 -27.11 0.30 -22.81
N ILE A 539 -26.47 -0.66 -22.15
CA ILE A 539 -26.99 -2.02 -22.04
C ILE A 539 -28.16 -2.03 -21.05
N LEU A 540 -29.30 -2.57 -21.50
CA LEU A 540 -30.53 -2.72 -20.71
C LEU A 540 -30.75 -4.17 -20.29
N LEU A 541 -30.53 -5.11 -21.22
CA LEU A 541 -30.68 -6.54 -20.99
C LEU A 541 -29.44 -7.29 -21.49
N VAL A 542 -29.04 -8.33 -20.77
CA VAL A 542 -28.07 -9.34 -21.23
C VAL A 542 -28.72 -10.69 -21.02
N ASP A 543 -28.82 -11.48 -22.08
CA ASP A 543 -29.46 -12.80 -22.05
C ASP A 543 -30.91 -12.75 -21.53
N GLY A 544 -31.67 -11.72 -21.95
CA GLY A 544 -33.05 -11.47 -21.50
C GLY A 544 -33.20 -10.92 -20.08
N HIS A 545 -32.11 -10.74 -19.33
CA HIS A 545 -32.14 -10.27 -17.95
C HIS A 545 -31.71 -8.81 -17.81
N ARG A 546 -32.43 -8.06 -16.96
CA ARG A 546 -32.09 -6.66 -16.63
C ARG A 546 -30.76 -6.55 -15.91
N VAL A 547 -29.99 -5.53 -16.31
CA VAL A 547 -28.72 -5.14 -15.70
C VAL A 547 -28.79 -3.70 -15.21
N SER A 548 -28.05 -3.39 -14.14
CA SER A 548 -28.00 -2.05 -13.53
C SER A 548 -26.57 -1.57 -13.26
N ARG A 549 -25.56 -2.41 -13.53
CA ARG A 549 -24.14 -2.12 -13.31
C ARG A 549 -23.25 -2.93 -14.25
N PHE A 550 -22.00 -2.52 -14.45
CA PHE A 550 -21.10 -3.17 -15.40
C PHE A 550 -20.42 -4.39 -14.78
N GLY A 551 -19.72 -4.19 -13.67
CA GLY A 551 -18.87 -5.20 -13.03
C GLY A 551 -19.46 -5.91 -11.82
N GLY A 552 -18.69 -6.85 -11.28
CA GLY A 552 -18.94 -7.56 -10.02
C GLY A 552 -19.86 -8.79 -10.11
N MET A 553 -19.73 -9.74 -9.18
CA MET A 553 -20.40 -11.05 -9.23
C MET A 553 -21.85 -11.01 -8.71
N SER A 554 -22.74 -10.28 -9.38
CA SER A 554 -24.18 -10.27 -9.05
C SER A 554 -25.04 -10.39 -10.28
N GLU A 555 -26.28 -10.83 -10.10
CA GLU A 555 -27.32 -10.90 -11.13
C GLU A 555 -27.60 -9.56 -11.85
N GLU A 556 -27.18 -8.44 -11.27
CA GLU A 556 -27.32 -7.09 -11.84
C GLU A 556 -26.16 -6.67 -12.77
N SER A 557 -25.08 -7.45 -12.83
CA SER A 557 -23.86 -7.12 -13.57
C SER A 557 -23.87 -7.61 -15.01
N ILE A 558 -23.49 -6.74 -15.94
CA ILE A 558 -23.24 -7.07 -17.36
C ILE A 558 -22.17 -8.17 -17.49
N GLN A 559 -20.99 -7.98 -16.88
CA GLN A 559 -19.91 -8.96 -16.94
C GLN A 559 -20.35 -10.31 -16.39
N TRP A 560 -20.99 -10.35 -15.22
CA TRP A 560 -21.43 -11.61 -14.62
C TRP A 560 -22.47 -12.36 -15.47
N ARG A 561 -23.38 -11.62 -16.11
CA ARG A 561 -24.36 -12.18 -17.05
C ARG A 561 -23.69 -12.78 -18.28
N ILE A 562 -22.72 -12.08 -18.87
CA ILE A 562 -21.94 -12.59 -20.00
C ILE A 562 -21.24 -13.88 -19.59
N VAL A 563 -20.54 -13.90 -18.45
CA VAL A 563 -19.81 -15.07 -17.93
C VAL A 563 -20.72 -16.27 -17.69
N ARG A 564 -21.96 -16.04 -17.25
CA ARG A 564 -22.94 -17.10 -16.93
C ARG A 564 -23.83 -17.52 -18.09
N SER A 565 -23.85 -16.78 -19.19
CA SER A 565 -24.65 -17.15 -20.37
C SER A 565 -24.33 -18.58 -20.82
N GLU A 566 -25.35 -19.27 -21.33
CA GLU A 566 -25.24 -20.69 -21.76
C GLU A 566 -25.37 -20.86 -23.29
N GLY A 567 -25.90 -19.84 -23.99
CA GLY A 567 -26.10 -19.86 -25.43
C GLY A 567 -24.80 -19.79 -26.23
N GLU A 568 -24.86 -20.23 -27.49
CA GLU A 568 -23.81 -19.98 -28.49
C GLU A 568 -23.69 -18.49 -28.84
N THR A 569 -24.81 -17.77 -28.76
CA THR A 569 -24.88 -16.31 -28.84
C THR A 569 -25.56 -15.78 -27.59
N ILE A 570 -25.30 -14.51 -27.27
CA ILE A 570 -25.87 -13.79 -26.15
C ILE A 570 -26.69 -12.63 -26.74
N PRO A 571 -28.03 -12.61 -26.56
CA PRO A 571 -28.82 -11.44 -26.89
C PRO A 571 -28.50 -10.30 -25.93
N ILE A 572 -28.03 -9.19 -26.45
CA ILE A 572 -27.74 -7.97 -25.69
C ILE A 572 -28.68 -6.88 -26.20
N THR A 573 -29.60 -6.43 -25.35
CA THR A 573 -30.51 -5.33 -25.65
C THR A 573 -29.90 -4.02 -25.16
N ILE A 574 -29.72 -3.09 -26.08
CA ILE A 574 -29.12 -1.78 -25.86
C ILE A 574 -30.13 -0.66 -26.15
N GLU A 575 -29.89 0.47 -25.50
CA GLU A 575 -30.45 1.77 -25.83
C GLU A 575 -29.39 2.57 -26.58
N ARG A 576 -29.66 2.93 -27.84
CA ARG A 576 -28.76 3.72 -28.69
C ARG A 576 -29.45 5.01 -29.11
N THR A 577 -28.72 6.12 -29.05
CA THR A 577 -29.22 7.40 -29.59
C THR A 577 -28.85 7.52 -31.06
N VAL A 578 -29.84 7.51 -31.95
CA VAL A 578 -29.68 7.69 -33.39
C VAL A 578 -30.45 8.95 -33.80
N ASN A 579 -29.79 9.93 -34.41
CA ASN A 579 -30.39 11.21 -34.83
C ASN A 579 -31.19 11.94 -33.72
N GLY A 580 -30.74 11.85 -32.47
CA GLY A 580 -31.38 12.48 -31.31
C GLY A 580 -32.62 11.76 -30.77
N ARG A 581 -32.97 10.57 -31.29
CA ARG A 581 -34.01 9.70 -30.76
C ARG A 581 -33.38 8.45 -30.15
N SER A 582 -33.95 7.99 -29.03
CA SER A 582 -33.52 6.76 -28.37
C SER A 582 -34.22 5.57 -29.02
N GLU A 583 -33.44 4.60 -29.51
CA GLU A 583 -33.92 3.35 -30.10
C GLU A 583 -33.44 2.17 -29.26
N THR A 584 -34.32 1.18 -29.08
CA THR A 584 -33.97 -0.08 -28.41
C THR A 584 -33.62 -1.13 -29.47
N ILE A 585 -32.40 -1.64 -29.42
CA ILE A 585 -31.84 -2.59 -30.40
C ILE A 585 -31.39 -3.83 -29.64
N THR A 586 -31.69 -5.02 -30.16
CA THR A 586 -31.12 -6.28 -29.64
C THR A 586 -30.12 -6.82 -30.65
N VAL A 587 -28.90 -7.08 -30.18
CA VAL A 587 -27.82 -7.67 -30.99
C VAL A 587 -27.42 -9.03 -30.42
N GLU A 588 -26.95 -9.92 -31.28
CA GLU A 588 -26.49 -11.25 -30.90
C GLU A 588 -24.96 -11.28 -30.92
N ALA A 589 -24.33 -11.37 -29.75
CA ALA A 589 -22.88 -11.46 -29.63
C ALA A 589 -22.45 -12.91 -29.39
N ARG A 590 -21.48 -13.42 -30.17
CA ARG A 590 -20.91 -14.76 -29.99
C ARG A 590 -19.70 -14.70 -29.06
N PRO A 591 -19.82 -15.02 -27.76
CA PRO A 591 -18.72 -14.85 -26.83
C PRO A 591 -17.54 -15.76 -27.19
N ILE A 592 -16.33 -15.30 -26.87
CA ILE A 592 -15.10 -16.09 -26.99
C ILE A 592 -14.55 -16.39 -25.60
N VAL A 593 -13.89 -17.54 -25.46
CA VAL A 593 -13.12 -17.87 -24.25
C VAL A 593 -11.65 -17.71 -24.60
N PRO A 594 -10.90 -16.80 -23.95
CA PRO A 594 -9.48 -16.63 -24.21
C PRO A 594 -8.71 -17.93 -23.99
N GLU A 595 -7.87 -18.30 -24.96
CA GLU A 595 -6.98 -19.44 -24.83
C GLU A 595 -5.94 -19.20 -23.74
N THR A 596 -5.75 -20.18 -22.87
CA THR A 596 -4.86 -20.11 -21.71
C THR A 596 -4.04 -21.40 -21.64
N LYS A 597 -2.80 -21.30 -21.19
CA LYS A 597 -1.94 -22.48 -20.99
C LYS A 597 -2.56 -23.38 -19.91
N TRP A 598 -2.32 -24.70 -19.96
CA TRP A 598 -2.98 -25.65 -19.04
C TRP A 598 -2.68 -25.42 -17.55
N TRP A 599 -1.57 -24.74 -17.26
CA TRP A 599 -1.15 -24.36 -15.91
C TRP A 599 -1.54 -22.94 -15.54
N VAL A 600 -2.38 -22.25 -16.30
CA VAL A 600 -2.91 -20.90 -16.00
C VAL A 600 -4.42 -21.02 -15.86
N ARG A 601 -5.05 -20.18 -15.03
CA ARG A 601 -6.52 -20.15 -14.95
C ARG A 601 -7.12 -19.95 -16.33
N LYS A 602 -8.18 -20.68 -16.63
CA LYS A 602 -8.93 -20.46 -17.87
C LYS A 602 -9.57 -19.08 -17.85
N GLY A 603 -9.60 -18.45 -19.01
CA GLY A 603 -10.34 -17.21 -19.19
C GLY A 603 -11.84 -17.44 -18.98
N PHE A 604 -12.55 -16.38 -18.63
CA PHE A 604 -14.00 -16.38 -18.73
C PHE A 604 -14.43 -16.07 -20.16
N ARG A 605 -15.65 -16.48 -20.52
CA ARG A 605 -16.26 -16.01 -21.76
C ARG A 605 -16.42 -14.49 -21.74
N GLU A 606 -16.07 -13.85 -22.85
CA GLU A 606 -16.12 -12.40 -23.00
C GLU A 606 -16.55 -12.01 -24.41
N VAL A 607 -17.03 -10.76 -24.54
CA VAL A 607 -17.43 -10.18 -25.83
C VAL A 607 -16.57 -8.98 -26.24
N GLY A 608 -15.64 -8.53 -25.39
CA GLY A 608 -14.73 -7.41 -25.71
C GLY A 608 -15.32 -6.02 -25.52
N ILE A 609 -16.05 -5.79 -24.43
CA ILE A 609 -16.59 -4.48 -24.03
C ILE A 609 -15.94 -3.98 -22.74
N VAL A 610 -15.72 -2.67 -22.67
CA VAL A 610 -15.15 -1.96 -21.51
C VAL A 610 -16.20 -0.98 -20.99
N PRO A 611 -16.35 -0.81 -19.66
CA PRO A 611 -17.29 0.16 -19.10
C PRO A 611 -16.95 1.60 -19.48
N ALA A 612 -17.97 2.45 -19.57
CA ALA A 612 -17.76 3.89 -19.67
C ALA A 612 -17.22 4.45 -18.35
N GLU A 613 -16.11 5.16 -18.44
CA GLU A 613 -15.46 5.82 -17.32
C GLU A 613 -14.83 7.10 -17.84
N LYS A 614 -15.20 8.23 -17.26
CA LYS A 614 -14.62 9.51 -17.67
C LYS A 614 -13.14 9.53 -17.30
N PRO A 615 -12.22 9.74 -18.25
CA PRO A 615 -10.80 9.84 -17.94
C PRO A 615 -10.53 11.09 -17.12
N VAL A 616 -10.30 10.92 -15.82
CA VAL A 616 -9.88 11.98 -14.89
C VAL A 616 -8.36 12.00 -14.86
N ILE A 617 -7.76 13.16 -15.14
CA ILE A 617 -6.31 13.34 -15.07
C ILE A 617 -5.89 13.44 -13.60
N ALA A 618 -5.12 12.48 -13.09
CA ALA A 618 -4.53 12.55 -11.75
C ALA A 618 -3.22 13.35 -11.75
N LYS A 619 -2.40 13.18 -12.79
CA LYS A 619 -1.10 13.84 -12.92
C LYS A 619 -0.83 14.18 -14.37
N VAL A 620 -0.16 15.31 -14.59
CA VAL A 620 0.41 15.69 -15.89
C VAL A 620 1.92 15.78 -15.74
N GLU A 621 2.65 15.11 -16.63
CA GLU A 621 4.10 15.17 -16.65
C GLU A 621 4.60 16.53 -17.16
N PRO A 622 5.62 17.13 -16.52
CA PRO A 622 6.22 18.37 -17.01
C PRO A 622 6.71 18.24 -18.45
N ALA A 623 6.53 19.29 -19.26
CA ALA A 623 6.94 19.34 -20.68
C ALA A 623 6.30 18.28 -21.61
N SER A 624 5.26 17.58 -21.15
CA SER A 624 4.49 16.65 -21.97
C SER A 624 3.55 17.37 -22.96
N PRO A 625 3.02 16.66 -23.97
CA PRO A 625 1.92 17.14 -24.81
C PRO A 625 0.74 17.69 -24.00
N ALA A 626 0.35 16.99 -22.94
CA ALA A 626 -0.73 17.41 -22.06
C ALA A 626 -0.42 18.70 -21.29
N ALA A 627 0.81 18.86 -20.79
CA ALA A 627 1.24 20.10 -20.13
C ALA A 627 1.22 21.29 -21.11
N ARG A 628 1.68 21.11 -22.35
CA ARG A 628 1.64 22.15 -23.39
C ARG A 628 0.21 22.55 -23.79
N ALA A 629 -0.71 21.59 -23.76
CA ALA A 629 -2.13 21.83 -23.99
C ALA A 629 -2.82 22.53 -22.79
N GLY A 630 -2.15 22.67 -21.64
CA GLY A 630 -2.74 23.28 -20.45
C GLY A 630 -3.72 22.38 -19.70
N LEU A 631 -3.62 21.06 -19.91
CA LEU A 631 -4.29 20.06 -19.11
C LEU A 631 -3.66 20.04 -17.70
N GLY A 632 -4.49 19.85 -16.68
CA GLY A 632 -4.06 19.79 -15.29
C GLY A 632 -4.73 18.67 -14.50
N PRO A 633 -4.22 18.35 -13.30
CA PRO A 633 -4.90 17.43 -12.38
C PRO A 633 -6.36 17.83 -12.13
N GLY A 634 -7.27 16.85 -12.13
CA GLY A 634 -8.71 17.03 -11.96
C GLY A 634 -9.48 17.33 -13.25
N ASP A 635 -8.80 17.54 -14.37
CA ASP A 635 -9.46 17.69 -15.67
C ASP A 635 -10.10 16.37 -16.13
N MET A 636 -11.35 16.43 -16.60
CA MET A 636 -12.06 15.30 -17.20
C MET A 636 -12.10 15.45 -18.72
N ILE A 637 -11.56 14.49 -19.47
CA ILE A 637 -11.63 14.51 -20.94
C ILE A 637 -12.95 13.89 -21.38
N VAL A 638 -13.86 14.69 -21.95
CA VAL A 638 -15.24 14.25 -22.26
C VAL A 638 -15.55 14.17 -23.75
N ALA A 639 -14.70 14.72 -24.61
CA ALA A 639 -14.89 14.66 -26.06
C ALA A 639 -13.58 14.90 -26.83
N ILE A 640 -13.51 14.45 -28.08
CA ILE A 640 -12.43 14.73 -29.03
C ILE A 640 -13.05 15.27 -30.31
N ASN A 641 -12.65 16.46 -30.77
CA ASN A 641 -13.18 17.11 -31.98
C ASN A 641 -14.73 17.13 -32.04
N GLY A 642 -15.37 17.29 -30.89
CA GLY A 642 -16.84 17.30 -30.75
C GLY A 642 -17.49 15.92 -30.65
N GLN A 643 -16.75 14.82 -30.88
CA GLN A 643 -17.25 13.46 -30.65
C GLN A 643 -17.13 13.07 -29.17
N PRO A 644 -18.20 12.55 -28.54
CA PRO A 644 -18.15 12.13 -27.14
C PRO A 644 -17.09 11.06 -26.90
N LEU A 645 -16.32 11.23 -25.82
CA LEU A 645 -15.34 10.25 -25.34
C LEU A 645 -15.87 9.59 -24.08
N TYR A 646 -15.99 8.27 -24.09
CA TYR A 646 -16.52 7.49 -22.96
C TYR A 646 -15.45 6.69 -22.21
N GLU A 647 -14.24 6.60 -22.74
CA GLU A 647 -13.10 5.86 -22.19
C GLU A 647 -11.80 6.34 -22.88
N ILE A 648 -10.63 6.26 -22.22
CA ILE A 648 -9.37 6.87 -22.70
C ILE A 648 -8.81 6.24 -23.98
N LEU A 649 -8.97 4.92 -24.18
CA LEU A 649 -8.54 4.17 -25.35
C LEU A 649 -9.18 4.72 -26.63
N GLY A 650 -10.34 5.38 -26.53
CA GLY A 650 -10.97 6.09 -27.63
C GLY A 650 -10.07 7.18 -28.25
N ILE A 651 -9.14 7.79 -27.49
CA ILE A 651 -8.18 8.76 -28.05
C ILE A 651 -7.23 8.07 -29.04
N ALA A 652 -6.68 6.91 -28.65
CA ALA A 652 -5.72 6.18 -29.47
C ALA A 652 -6.36 5.70 -30.79
N ASP A 653 -7.62 5.25 -30.72
CA ASP A 653 -8.39 4.83 -31.90
C ASP A 653 -8.76 6.01 -32.80
N TYR A 654 -9.21 7.14 -32.23
CA TYR A 654 -9.49 8.35 -32.99
C TYR A 654 -8.24 8.82 -33.77
N MET A 655 -7.08 8.83 -33.11
CA MET A 655 -5.79 9.18 -33.72
C MET A 655 -5.33 8.19 -34.79
N ARG A 656 -5.68 6.90 -34.65
CA ARG A 656 -5.40 5.88 -35.65
C ARG A 656 -6.23 6.11 -36.92
N GLU A 657 -7.49 6.54 -36.77
CA GLU A 657 -8.44 6.77 -37.86
C GLU A 657 -8.25 8.13 -38.56
N HIS A 658 -7.74 9.14 -37.84
CA HIS A 658 -7.56 10.52 -38.32
C HIS A 658 -6.09 10.96 -38.22
N PRO A 659 -5.16 10.30 -38.93
CA PRO A 659 -3.74 10.58 -38.81
C PRO A 659 -3.40 12.00 -39.30
N GLY A 660 -2.83 12.82 -38.41
CA GLY A 660 -2.35 14.17 -38.74
C GLY A 660 -3.39 15.27 -38.67
N GLU A 661 -4.64 14.97 -38.31
CA GLU A 661 -5.65 16.00 -38.03
C GLU A 661 -5.38 16.70 -36.69
N PRO A 662 -5.58 18.02 -36.58
CA PRO A 662 -5.53 18.72 -35.31
C PRO A 662 -6.56 18.14 -34.33
N LEU A 663 -6.13 17.83 -33.11
CA LEU A 663 -7.04 17.35 -32.07
C LEU A 663 -7.46 18.51 -31.16
N THR A 664 -8.73 18.56 -30.84
CA THR A 664 -9.31 19.45 -29.83
C THR A 664 -10.00 18.58 -28.79
N LEU A 665 -9.45 18.56 -27.58
CA LEU A 665 -10.07 17.87 -26.45
C LEU A 665 -11.12 18.77 -25.82
N THR A 666 -12.30 18.24 -25.56
CA THR A 666 -13.26 18.91 -24.67
C THR A 666 -12.99 18.43 -23.25
N VAL A 667 -12.62 19.37 -22.38
CA VAL A 667 -12.26 19.13 -21.00
C VAL A 667 -13.31 19.74 -20.09
N GLU A 668 -13.79 18.99 -19.11
CA GLU A 668 -14.66 19.49 -18.07
C GLU A 668 -13.84 19.79 -16.81
N ARG A 669 -13.81 21.07 -16.40
CA ARG A 669 -13.09 21.59 -15.23
C ARG A 669 -14.07 22.37 -14.36
N GLY A 670 -14.31 21.89 -13.13
CA GLY A 670 -15.26 22.53 -12.21
C GLY A 670 -16.69 22.65 -12.77
N GLY A 671 -17.15 21.66 -13.55
CA GLY A 671 -18.48 21.62 -14.18
C GLY A 671 -18.62 22.48 -15.45
N LYS A 672 -17.56 23.16 -15.89
CA LYS A 672 -17.53 23.91 -17.16
C LYS A 672 -16.77 23.14 -18.22
N LYS A 673 -17.36 23.00 -19.42
CA LYS A 673 -16.70 22.40 -20.59
C LYS A 673 -15.88 23.47 -21.33
N THR A 674 -14.62 23.16 -21.58
CA THR A 674 -13.66 24.00 -22.30
C THR A 674 -13.04 23.21 -23.44
N GLN A 675 -12.87 23.83 -24.60
CA GLN A 675 -12.15 23.21 -25.71
C GLN A 675 -10.66 23.54 -25.60
N VAL A 676 -9.83 22.50 -25.70
CA VAL A 676 -8.38 22.56 -25.52
C VAL A 676 -7.73 21.99 -26.78
N PRO A 677 -7.02 22.82 -27.58
CA PRO A 677 -6.18 22.33 -28.65
C PRO A 677 -5.12 21.39 -28.08
N PHE A 678 -5.02 20.19 -28.63
CA PHE A 678 -4.14 19.14 -28.17
C PHE A 678 -3.29 18.65 -29.34
N GLU A 679 -1.97 18.78 -29.20
CA GLU A 679 -1.03 18.24 -30.18
C GLU A 679 -0.35 17.00 -29.59
N PRO A 680 -0.71 15.78 -30.04
CA PRO A 680 -0.07 14.58 -29.55
C PRO A 680 1.42 14.59 -29.91
N GLY A 681 2.24 14.25 -28.92
CA GLY A 681 3.68 14.10 -29.09
C GLY A 681 4.02 12.96 -30.05
N SER A 682 5.26 12.94 -30.53
CA SER A 682 5.78 11.76 -31.21
C SER A 682 6.04 10.64 -30.20
N PRO A 683 5.66 9.38 -30.48
CA PRO A 683 5.86 8.26 -29.58
C PRO A 683 7.32 8.07 -29.17
N LYS A 684 7.55 7.80 -27.90
CA LYS A 684 8.89 7.61 -27.34
C LYS A 684 9.07 6.16 -26.88
N ILE A 685 10.27 5.62 -27.12
CA ILE A 685 10.65 4.27 -26.72
C ILE A 685 11.03 4.29 -25.24
N ASP A 686 10.33 3.53 -24.42
CA ASP A 686 10.64 3.34 -22.99
C ASP A 686 11.63 2.20 -22.76
N ASP A 687 11.51 1.09 -23.50
CA ASP A 687 12.47 -0.02 -23.39
C ASP A 687 12.64 -0.77 -24.71
N VAL A 688 13.74 -1.51 -24.84
CA VAL A 688 14.06 -2.33 -26.01
C VAL A 688 14.55 -3.70 -25.57
N PHE A 689 13.88 -4.76 -26.03
CA PHE A 689 14.21 -6.12 -25.62
C PHE A 689 15.55 -6.59 -26.18
N LYS A 690 16.35 -7.28 -25.35
CA LYS A 690 17.59 -7.93 -25.79
C LYS A 690 17.33 -8.89 -26.95
N ASP A 691 18.29 -8.95 -27.87
CA ASP A 691 18.25 -9.77 -29.10
C ASP A 691 17.08 -9.49 -30.05
N SER A 692 16.35 -8.38 -29.88
CA SER A 692 15.26 -7.97 -30.77
C SER A 692 15.73 -7.29 -32.06
N PRO A 693 14.88 -7.24 -33.10
CA PRO A 693 15.14 -6.43 -34.29
C PRO A 693 15.47 -4.97 -33.98
N ALA A 694 14.84 -4.38 -32.97
CA ALA A 694 15.05 -3.00 -32.57
C ALA A 694 16.45 -2.76 -31.99
N VAL A 695 16.95 -3.62 -31.10
CA VAL A 695 18.34 -3.52 -30.60
C VAL A 695 19.33 -3.71 -31.76
N ARG A 696 19.08 -4.67 -32.66
CA ARG A 696 19.94 -4.89 -33.84
C ARG A 696 19.98 -3.71 -34.80
N ALA A 697 18.86 -3.01 -34.94
CA ALA A 697 18.75 -1.78 -35.71
C ALA A 697 19.38 -0.57 -35.00
N GLY A 698 19.71 -0.70 -33.71
CA GLY A 698 20.33 0.36 -32.92
C GLY A 698 19.32 1.33 -32.28
N LEU A 699 18.05 0.95 -32.17
CA LEU A 699 17.05 1.67 -31.36
C LEU A 699 17.38 1.53 -29.88
N GLN A 700 17.15 2.60 -29.11
CA GLN A 700 17.51 2.71 -27.71
C GLN A 700 16.36 3.32 -26.91
N ARG A 701 16.34 3.03 -25.60
CA ARG A 701 15.50 3.74 -24.64
C ARG A 701 15.71 5.25 -24.77
N GLY A 702 14.61 5.99 -24.83
CA GLY A 702 14.62 7.45 -24.96
C GLY A 702 14.51 7.97 -26.40
N ASP A 703 14.65 7.12 -27.42
CA ASP A 703 14.44 7.51 -28.81
C ASP A 703 12.98 7.95 -29.04
N VAL A 704 12.80 9.11 -29.67
CA VAL A 704 11.47 9.61 -30.07
C VAL A 704 11.26 9.32 -31.55
N VAL A 705 10.24 8.55 -31.90
CA VAL A 705 9.94 8.15 -33.28
C VAL A 705 9.12 9.24 -33.95
N LEU A 706 9.73 9.92 -34.92
CA LEU A 706 9.13 11.02 -35.66
C LEU A 706 8.32 10.54 -36.87
N ALA A 707 8.79 9.50 -37.57
CA ALA A 707 8.13 8.92 -38.73
C ALA A 707 8.52 7.45 -38.94
N VAL A 708 7.65 6.69 -39.62
CA VAL A 708 7.93 5.34 -40.13
C VAL A 708 7.67 5.33 -41.63
N ASP A 709 8.68 5.02 -42.43
CA ASP A 709 8.68 5.08 -43.91
C ASP A 709 8.12 6.41 -44.46
N GLY A 710 8.52 7.52 -43.85
CA GLY A 710 8.08 8.87 -44.23
C GLY A 710 6.68 9.26 -43.74
N GLN A 711 5.91 8.34 -43.15
CA GLN A 711 4.62 8.62 -42.52
C GLN A 711 4.83 9.15 -41.09
N PRO A 712 4.25 10.30 -40.70
CA PRO A 712 4.37 10.83 -39.34
C PRO A 712 3.93 9.83 -38.27
N ALA A 713 4.81 9.59 -37.30
CA ALA A 713 4.55 8.70 -36.17
C ALA A 713 3.89 9.52 -35.05
N LYS A 714 2.55 9.41 -34.95
CA LYS A 714 1.73 10.12 -33.96
C LYS A 714 0.93 9.21 -33.03
N SER A 715 0.75 7.93 -33.37
CA SER A 715 0.02 6.93 -32.58
C SER A 715 0.82 5.64 -32.45
N THR A 716 1.06 5.18 -31.23
CA THR A 716 1.74 3.89 -30.97
C THR A 716 0.97 2.72 -31.54
N LEU A 717 -0.36 2.75 -31.45
CA LEU A 717 -1.23 1.73 -32.01
C LEU A 717 -1.10 1.67 -33.54
N ALA A 718 -1.09 2.83 -34.21
CA ALA A 718 -0.89 2.91 -35.66
C ALA A 718 0.50 2.38 -36.08
N ILE A 719 1.55 2.72 -35.33
CA ILE A 719 2.90 2.20 -35.59
C ILE A 719 2.96 0.69 -35.37
N SER A 720 2.36 0.19 -34.29
CA SER A 720 2.28 -1.25 -34.02
C SER A 720 1.55 -1.98 -35.14
N ASP A 721 0.40 -1.49 -35.61
CA ASP A 721 -0.32 -2.11 -36.72
C ASP A 721 0.45 -2.06 -38.05
N TYR A 722 1.17 -0.95 -38.30
CA TYR A 722 2.06 -0.85 -39.44
C TYR A 722 3.18 -1.91 -39.37
N ILE A 723 3.81 -2.09 -38.20
CA ILE A 723 4.83 -3.13 -37.96
C ILE A 723 4.25 -4.53 -38.24
N LYS A 724 3.03 -4.82 -37.77
CA LYS A 724 2.37 -6.12 -38.01
C LYS A 724 2.19 -6.40 -39.49
N ARG A 725 1.75 -5.40 -40.26
CA ARG A 725 1.49 -5.52 -41.71
C ARG A 725 2.78 -5.68 -42.54
N HIS A 726 3.92 -5.22 -42.04
CA HIS A 726 5.22 -5.27 -42.74
C HIS A 726 6.15 -6.37 -42.21
N THR A 727 5.58 -7.52 -41.85
CA THR A 727 6.32 -8.69 -41.38
C THR A 727 7.42 -9.09 -42.38
N GLY A 728 8.67 -9.18 -41.92
CA GLY A 728 9.82 -9.59 -42.75
C GLY A 728 10.31 -8.54 -43.76
N GLN A 729 9.64 -7.40 -43.89
CA GLN A 729 10.04 -6.30 -44.75
C GLN A 729 10.74 -5.21 -43.93
N PRO A 730 11.89 -4.67 -44.36
CA PRO A 730 12.55 -3.63 -43.60
C PRO A 730 11.77 -2.31 -43.66
N ILE A 731 11.50 -1.73 -42.50
CA ILE A 731 10.87 -0.42 -42.32
C ILE A 731 11.93 0.60 -41.85
N THR A 732 11.78 1.85 -42.25
CA THR A 732 12.70 2.96 -41.93
C THR A 732 12.06 3.85 -40.88
N MET A 733 12.65 3.93 -39.69
CA MET A 733 12.18 4.79 -38.60
C MET A 733 13.04 6.05 -38.52
N SER A 734 12.44 7.21 -38.72
CA SER A 734 13.08 8.50 -38.43
C SER A 734 12.91 8.78 -36.94
N ILE A 735 14.02 8.86 -36.21
CA ILE A 735 14.05 9.05 -34.75
C ILE A 735 14.76 10.35 -34.36
N LEU A 736 14.45 10.86 -33.18
CA LEU A 736 15.16 11.95 -32.52
C LEU A 736 15.86 11.40 -31.27
N ARG A 737 17.19 11.55 -31.23
CA ARG A 737 18.04 11.14 -30.10
C ARG A 737 18.92 12.30 -29.68
N ASN A 738 18.82 12.74 -28.42
CA ASN A 738 19.58 13.87 -27.87
C ASN A 738 19.50 15.14 -28.75
N GLY A 739 18.33 15.41 -29.34
CA GLY A 739 18.11 16.55 -30.23
C GLY A 739 18.55 16.37 -31.69
N THR A 740 19.20 15.25 -32.04
CA THR A 740 19.66 14.97 -33.41
C THR A 740 18.76 13.96 -34.10
N LYS A 741 18.31 14.28 -35.33
CA LYS A 741 17.52 13.36 -36.17
C LYS A 741 18.41 12.25 -36.73
N ARG A 742 17.92 11.01 -36.73
CA ARG A 742 18.58 9.83 -37.31
C ARG A 742 17.57 8.95 -38.02
N GLU A 743 18.01 8.19 -39.01
CA GLU A 743 17.22 7.15 -39.64
C GLU A 743 17.73 5.78 -39.22
N VAL A 744 16.81 4.90 -38.85
CA VAL A 744 17.09 3.55 -38.37
C VAL A 744 16.25 2.57 -39.16
N LYS A 745 16.90 1.62 -39.83
CA LYS A 745 16.22 0.58 -40.60
C LYS A 745 16.05 -0.67 -39.74
N VAL A 746 14.82 -1.09 -39.51
CA VAL A 746 14.47 -2.25 -38.67
C VAL A 746 13.58 -3.21 -39.46
N THR A 747 13.77 -4.51 -39.30
CA THR A 747 12.94 -5.53 -39.96
C THR A 747 12.07 -6.23 -38.92
N PRO A 748 10.74 -6.09 -38.95
CA PRO A 748 9.83 -6.82 -38.06
C PRO A 748 9.95 -8.33 -38.22
N GLU A 749 9.97 -9.04 -37.10
CA GLU A 749 10.08 -10.50 -37.05
C GLU A 749 8.99 -11.08 -36.15
N ILE A 750 8.53 -12.31 -36.42
CA ILE A 750 7.61 -13.03 -35.54
C ILE A 750 8.45 -13.72 -34.45
N PRO A 751 8.32 -13.32 -33.17
CA PRO A 751 9.01 -13.98 -32.07
C PRO A 751 8.60 -15.45 -31.92
N ARG A 752 9.47 -16.29 -31.36
CA ARG A 752 9.16 -17.72 -31.15
C ARG A 752 7.98 -17.86 -30.16
N GLY A 753 6.91 -18.52 -30.61
CA GLY A 753 5.70 -18.73 -29.81
C GLY A 753 4.68 -17.58 -29.90
N ASP A 754 4.89 -16.62 -30.79
CA ASP A 754 3.95 -15.54 -31.10
C ASP A 754 3.35 -15.74 -32.50
N THR A 755 2.23 -15.08 -32.78
CA THR A 755 1.54 -15.10 -34.08
C THR A 755 1.67 -13.78 -34.85
N VAL A 756 2.24 -12.77 -34.20
CA VAL A 756 2.29 -11.39 -34.69
C VAL A 756 3.72 -10.89 -34.78
N ALA A 757 4.06 -10.18 -35.86
CA ALA A 757 5.39 -9.58 -36.01
C ALA A 757 5.60 -8.39 -35.09
N ARG A 758 6.82 -8.29 -34.55
CA ARG A 758 7.26 -7.25 -33.63
C ARG A 758 8.69 -6.85 -33.94
N ILE A 759 9.08 -5.66 -33.47
CA ILE A 759 10.47 -5.23 -33.47
C ILE A 759 11.11 -5.27 -32.08
N GLY A 760 10.33 -5.52 -31.03
CA GLY A 760 10.82 -5.68 -29.66
C GLY A 760 11.09 -4.37 -28.91
N ILE A 761 10.21 -3.39 -29.09
CA ILE A 761 10.20 -2.13 -28.33
C ILE A 761 9.01 -2.09 -27.36
N VAL A 762 9.15 -1.31 -26.30
CA VAL A 762 8.11 -0.89 -25.38
C VAL A 762 7.95 0.62 -25.50
N TRP A 763 6.73 1.10 -25.65
CA TRP A 763 6.42 2.53 -25.75
C TRP A 763 6.23 3.15 -24.37
N SER A 764 6.59 4.43 -24.21
CA SER A 764 6.19 5.23 -23.04
C SER A 764 4.72 5.66 -23.15
N GLU A 765 4.02 5.85 -22.03
CA GLU A 765 2.62 6.31 -22.04
C GLU A 765 2.44 7.65 -22.78
N ASP A 766 1.54 7.66 -23.78
CA ASP A 766 1.65 8.49 -24.99
C ASP A 766 1.29 9.98 -24.87
N PHE A 767 0.76 10.43 -23.73
CA PHE A 767 0.28 11.82 -23.58
C PHE A 767 0.91 12.57 -22.41
N GLY A 768 1.71 11.88 -21.58
CA GLY A 768 2.23 12.39 -20.31
C GLY A 768 1.12 12.76 -19.33
N ILE A 769 0.05 11.97 -19.31
CA ILE A 769 -1.01 12.03 -18.30
C ILE A 769 -1.04 10.70 -17.57
N THR A 770 -1.17 10.75 -16.24
CA THR A 770 -1.54 9.60 -15.43
C THR A 770 -3.01 9.77 -15.07
N LEU A 771 -3.83 8.78 -15.38
CA LEU A 771 -5.24 8.79 -15.00
C LEU A 771 -5.41 8.44 -13.52
N ASP A 772 -6.46 8.96 -12.91
CA ASP A 772 -6.89 8.49 -11.61
C ASP A 772 -7.38 7.04 -11.73
N GLN A 773 -6.72 6.12 -11.03
CA GLN A 773 -7.04 4.68 -11.05
C GLN A 773 -8.43 4.34 -10.52
N TYR A 774 -9.05 5.28 -9.80
CA TYR A 774 -10.40 5.12 -9.25
C TYR A 774 -11.44 5.94 -10.01
N GLY A 775 -11.00 6.74 -10.99
CA GLY A 775 -11.85 7.65 -11.74
C GLY A 775 -12.69 8.53 -10.82
N ASN A 776 -13.91 8.82 -11.26
CA ASN A 776 -14.88 9.53 -10.42
C ASN A 776 -15.60 8.55 -9.48
N MET A 777 -15.44 8.75 -8.17
CA MET A 777 -16.04 7.89 -7.15
C MET A 777 -17.34 8.48 -6.62
N MET A 778 -18.40 7.67 -6.62
CA MET A 778 -19.68 8.00 -5.98
C MET A 778 -19.83 7.24 -4.67
N VAL A 779 -20.32 7.92 -3.63
CA VAL A 779 -20.68 7.26 -2.37
C VAL A 779 -22.11 6.76 -2.44
N LYS A 780 -22.30 5.44 -2.30
CA LYS A 780 -23.62 4.80 -2.17
C LYS A 780 -23.85 4.36 -0.73
N HIS A 781 -25.09 4.44 -0.24
CA HIS A 781 -25.48 3.99 1.10
C HIS A 781 -26.41 2.78 1.02
N PRO A 782 -25.90 1.58 0.69
CA PRO A 782 -26.74 0.41 0.53
C PRO A 782 -27.36 0.00 1.87
N ARG A 783 -28.64 -0.37 1.88
CA ARG A 783 -29.30 -0.76 3.13
C ARG A 783 -28.71 -2.08 3.64
N PRO A 784 -28.63 -2.31 4.97
CA PRO A 784 -28.03 -3.53 5.51
C PRO A 784 -28.67 -4.82 4.97
N LEU A 785 -30.01 -4.82 4.85
CA LEU A 785 -30.75 -5.95 4.30
C LEU A 785 -30.43 -6.23 2.82
N GLU A 786 -30.20 -5.19 2.02
CA GLU A 786 -29.82 -5.33 0.61
C GLU A 786 -28.43 -5.94 0.48
N GLN A 787 -27.47 -5.49 1.30
CA GLN A 787 -26.10 -6.02 1.32
C GLN A 787 -26.09 -7.51 1.69
N ILE A 788 -26.81 -7.90 2.74
CA ILE A 788 -26.90 -9.29 3.19
C ILE A 788 -27.59 -10.14 2.12
N ARG A 789 -28.75 -9.71 1.61
CA ARG A 789 -29.49 -10.44 0.55
C ARG A 789 -28.64 -10.63 -0.69
N SER A 790 -27.93 -9.58 -1.14
CA SER A 790 -27.04 -9.66 -2.30
C SER A 790 -25.92 -10.67 -2.07
N SER A 791 -25.29 -10.64 -0.89
CA SER A 791 -24.24 -11.59 -0.51
C SER A 791 -24.77 -13.04 -0.48
N MET A 792 -25.93 -13.28 0.14
CA MET A 792 -26.57 -14.60 0.16
C MET A 792 -26.92 -15.10 -1.25
N LEU A 793 -27.47 -14.26 -2.11
CA LEU A 793 -27.80 -14.66 -3.49
C LEU A 793 -26.53 -14.93 -4.32
N SER A 794 -25.45 -14.19 -4.07
CA SER A 794 -24.19 -14.36 -4.80
C SER A 794 -23.60 -15.75 -4.63
N ILE A 795 -23.67 -16.34 -3.43
CA ILE A 795 -23.12 -17.67 -3.18
C ILE A 795 -23.91 -18.76 -3.90
N PHE A 796 -25.25 -18.72 -3.87
CA PHE A 796 -26.09 -19.67 -4.61
C PHE A 796 -25.91 -19.53 -6.12
N SER A 797 -25.80 -18.29 -6.61
CA SER A 797 -25.48 -18.00 -8.02
C SER A 797 -24.14 -18.61 -8.44
N THR A 798 -23.10 -18.43 -7.63
CA THR A 798 -21.74 -18.93 -7.92
C THR A 798 -21.68 -20.46 -7.88
N VAL A 799 -22.26 -21.08 -6.85
CA VAL A 799 -22.33 -22.55 -6.74
C VAL A 799 -23.16 -23.13 -7.90
N GLY A 800 -24.27 -22.50 -8.26
CA GLY A 800 -25.07 -22.90 -9.42
C GLY A 800 -24.31 -22.78 -10.74
N ALA A 801 -23.49 -21.74 -10.92
CA ALA A 801 -22.64 -21.59 -12.09
C ALA A 801 -21.55 -22.67 -12.16
N ILE A 802 -20.92 -23.03 -11.03
CA ILE A 802 -19.93 -24.10 -10.97
C ILE A 802 -20.54 -25.47 -11.29
N ALA A 803 -21.77 -25.72 -10.81
CA ALA A 803 -22.48 -26.98 -10.99
C ALA A 803 -23.09 -27.14 -12.40
N SER A 804 -23.36 -26.05 -13.12
CA SER A 804 -23.92 -26.11 -14.47
C SER A 804 -22.87 -26.62 -15.46
N PRO A 805 -23.12 -27.74 -16.18
CA PRO A 805 -22.23 -28.22 -17.22
C PRO A 805 -22.13 -27.27 -18.43
N LYS A 806 -23.05 -26.29 -18.53
CA LYS A 806 -23.12 -25.31 -19.61
C LYS A 806 -22.48 -23.96 -19.26
N SER A 807 -22.16 -23.71 -18.00
CA SER A 807 -21.39 -22.53 -17.61
C SER A 807 -19.91 -22.76 -17.87
N ASP A 808 -19.14 -21.71 -18.14
CA ASP A 808 -17.67 -21.77 -18.20
C ASP A 808 -17.01 -21.52 -16.83
N VAL A 809 -17.80 -21.26 -15.79
CA VAL A 809 -17.29 -21.13 -14.42
C VAL A 809 -16.85 -22.51 -13.90
N ARG A 810 -15.60 -22.60 -13.43
CA ARG A 810 -14.98 -23.83 -12.93
C ARG A 810 -14.40 -23.59 -11.54
N LEU A 811 -14.10 -24.66 -10.84
CA LEU A 811 -13.52 -24.65 -9.49
C LEU A 811 -12.23 -23.81 -9.39
N GLN A 812 -11.37 -23.85 -10.41
CA GLN A 812 -10.15 -23.03 -10.51
C GLN A 812 -10.41 -21.52 -10.60
N HIS A 813 -11.65 -21.06 -10.79
CA HIS A 813 -11.99 -19.63 -10.81
C HIS A 813 -12.37 -19.10 -9.42
N MET A 814 -12.40 -19.95 -8.40
CA MET A 814 -12.59 -19.53 -7.01
C MET A 814 -11.33 -18.86 -6.47
N SER A 815 -11.52 -17.81 -5.68
CA SER A 815 -10.43 -17.16 -4.95
C SER A 815 -10.13 -18.00 -3.70
N GLY A 816 -8.88 -18.46 -3.56
CA GLY A 816 -8.44 -19.11 -2.35
C GLY A 816 -7.97 -18.10 -1.30
N PRO A 817 -7.42 -18.57 -0.17
CA PRO A 817 -6.96 -17.69 0.91
C PRO A 817 -5.94 -16.64 0.45
N VAL A 818 -5.00 -17.02 -0.43
CA VAL A 818 -3.93 -16.12 -0.89
C VAL A 818 -4.49 -14.99 -1.75
N MET A 819 -5.38 -15.30 -2.71
CA MET A 819 -6.03 -14.28 -3.51
C MET A 819 -6.95 -13.38 -2.67
N MET A 820 -7.66 -13.95 -1.68
CA MET A 820 -8.51 -13.18 -0.78
C MET A 820 -7.72 -12.17 0.05
N LEU A 821 -6.54 -12.57 0.54
CA LEU A 821 -5.60 -11.67 1.23
C LEU A 821 -5.10 -10.58 0.28
N GLN A 822 -4.76 -10.93 -0.96
CA GLN A 822 -4.38 -9.95 -1.98
C GLN A 822 -5.50 -8.95 -2.33
N VAL A 823 -6.77 -9.38 -2.33
CA VAL A 823 -7.92 -8.48 -2.53
C VAL A 823 -8.03 -7.50 -1.37
N TYR A 824 -7.90 -7.97 -0.12
CA TYR A 824 -7.84 -7.09 1.05
C TYR A 824 -6.66 -6.12 1.00
N TYR A 825 -5.47 -6.59 0.61
CA TYR A 825 -4.28 -5.78 0.38
C TYR A 825 -4.58 -4.63 -0.59
N LYS A 826 -5.13 -4.93 -1.77
CA LYS A 826 -5.45 -3.94 -2.80
C LYS A 826 -6.49 -2.92 -2.31
N MET A 827 -7.51 -3.38 -1.57
CA MET A 827 -8.51 -2.49 -1.00
C MET A 827 -7.87 -1.55 0.04
N LEU A 828 -7.18 -2.09 1.05
CA LEU A 828 -6.62 -1.34 2.18
C LEU A 828 -5.46 -0.38 1.81
N SER A 829 -4.89 -0.54 0.62
CA SER A 829 -3.85 0.35 0.08
C SER A 829 -4.39 1.71 -0.38
N SER A 830 -5.72 1.87 -0.51
CA SER A 830 -6.36 3.12 -0.96
C SER A 830 -6.88 3.98 0.21
N LYS A 831 -6.99 5.30 0.00
CA LYS A 831 -7.47 6.26 1.03
C LYS A 831 -8.88 5.94 1.53
N GLU A 832 -9.76 5.48 0.64
CA GLU A 832 -11.13 5.02 0.96
C GLU A 832 -11.22 3.50 1.15
N GLY A 833 -10.07 2.83 1.20
CA GLY A 833 -9.89 1.39 1.13
C GLY A 833 -10.50 0.60 2.27
N TRP A 834 -10.49 1.17 3.46
CA TRP A 834 -11.08 0.56 4.64
C TRP A 834 -12.60 0.40 4.52
N ARG A 835 -13.30 1.31 3.81
CA ARG A 835 -14.74 1.20 3.54
C ARG A 835 -15.02 0.05 2.57
N MET A 836 -14.17 -0.11 1.56
CA MET A 836 -14.26 -1.24 0.62
C MET A 836 -13.96 -2.56 1.31
N ALA A 837 -12.93 -2.60 2.17
CA ALA A 837 -12.58 -3.79 2.96
C ALA A 837 -13.71 -4.19 3.94
N LEU A 838 -14.35 -3.21 4.60
CA LEU A 838 -15.53 -3.46 5.45
C LEU A 838 -16.73 -3.99 4.65
N TRP A 839 -17.01 -3.40 3.49
CA TRP A 839 -18.07 -3.91 2.60
C TRP A 839 -17.77 -5.34 2.14
N PHE A 840 -16.51 -5.62 1.76
CA PHE A 840 -16.08 -6.96 1.38
C PHE A 840 -16.16 -7.94 2.55
N SER A 841 -15.88 -7.47 3.77
CA SER A 841 -16.05 -8.24 5.01
C SER A 841 -17.50 -8.67 5.22
N VAL A 842 -18.50 -7.87 4.82
CA VAL A 842 -19.92 -8.28 4.85
C VAL A 842 -20.12 -9.53 3.98
N VAL A 843 -19.62 -9.49 2.74
CA VAL A 843 -19.73 -10.60 1.79
C VAL A 843 -19.08 -11.86 2.35
N ILE A 844 -17.86 -11.76 2.87
CA ILE A 844 -17.14 -12.90 3.45
C ILE A 844 -17.86 -13.47 4.66
N ASN A 845 -18.31 -12.64 5.61
CA ASN A 845 -18.95 -13.12 6.83
C ASN A 845 -20.30 -13.82 6.55
N VAL A 846 -21.08 -13.28 5.61
CA VAL A 846 -22.30 -13.95 5.13
C VAL A 846 -21.95 -15.29 4.48
N ASN A 847 -20.93 -15.33 3.63
CA ASN A 847 -20.50 -16.55 2.96
C ASN A 847 -19.96 -17.59 3.94
N LEU A 848 -19.15 -17.19 4.92
CA LEU A 848 -18.61 -18.05 5.97
C LEU A 848 -19.75 -18.66 6.80
N ALA A 849 -20.72 -17.84 7.21
CA ALA A 849 -21.89 -18.32 7.95
C ALA A 849 -22.71 -19.33 7.12
N LEU A 850 -22.96 -19.04 5.84
CA LEU A 850 -23.76 -19.92 4.98
C LEU A 850 -23.04 -21.23 4.64
N LEU A 851 -21.75 -21.17 4.29
CA LEU A 851 -20.97 -22.36 3.98
C LEU A 851 -20.85 -23.26 5.21
N ASN A 852 -20.60 -22.70 6.39
CA ASN A 852 -20.51 -23.49 7.62
C ASN A 852 -21.85 -24.13 8.01
N LEU A 853 -22.99 -23.61 7.55
CA LEU A 853 -24.30 -24.25 7.74
C LEU A 853 -24.60 -25.39 6.75
N LEU A 854 -23.75 -25.63 5.75
CA LEU A 854 -23.96 -26.75 4.83
C LEU A 854 -23.88 -28.10 5.58
N PRO A 855 -24.67 -29.11 5.18
CA PRO A 855 -24.73 -30.42 5.81
C PRO A 855 -23.51 -31.30 5.46
N ILE A 856 -22.30 -30.74 5.58
CA ILE A 856 -21.03 -31.41 5.30
C ILE A 856 -20.42 -31.78 6.66
N PRO A 857 -20.07 -33.06 6.93
CA PRO A 857 -19.62 -33.54 8.24
C PRO A 857 -18.44 -32.79 8.91
N VAL A 858 -17.65 -32.06 8.12
CA VAL A 858 -16.49 -31.25 8.54
C VAL A 858 -16.87 -29.82 8.95
N LEU A 859 -18.08 -29.38 8.62
CA LEU A 859 -18.61 -28.05 8.90
C LEU A 859 -19.67 -28.13 10.01
N ASP A 860 -20.01 -26.97 10.58
CA ASP A 860 -21.00 -26.87 11.66
C ASP A 860 -22.36 -27.49 11.31
N GLY A 861 -22.83 -27.28 10.09
CA GLY A 861 -24.06 -27.86 9.57
C GLY A 861 -24.03 -29.38 9.49
N GLY A 862 -22.84 -29.98 9.34
CA GLY A 862 -22.62 -31.42 9.48
C GLY A 862 -22.87 -31.90 10.90
N HIS A 863 -22.35 -31.18 11.91
CA HIS A 863 -22.63 -31.49 13.31
C HIS A 863 -24.13 -31.35 13.65
N ILE A 864 -24.81 -30.35 13.08
CA ILE A 864 -26.26 -30.19 13.19
C ILE A 864 -26.99 -31.39 12.55
N LEU A 865 -26.63 -31.78 11.33
CA LEU A 865 -27.23 -32.92 10.63
C LEU A 865 -27.05 -34.22 11.43
N LEU A 866 -25.85 -34.47 11.95
CA LEU A 866 -25.56 -35.64 12.75
C LEU A 866 -26.38 -35.65 14.04
N ALA A 867 -26.49 -34.51 14.72
CA ALA A 867 -27.33 -34.37 15.90
C ALA A 867 -28.82 -34.64 15.59
N LEU A 868 -29.33 -34.18 14.44
CA LEU A 868 -30.67 -34.50 13.96
C LEU A 868 -30.85 -36.00 13.68
N ILE A 869 -29.87 -36.64 13.04
CA ILE A 869 -29.88 -38.10 12.81
C ILE A 869 -29.89 -38.86 14.14
N GLU A 870 -29.13 -38.41 15.15
CA GLU A 870 -29.15 -39.00 16.49
C GLU A 870 -30.53 -38.84 17.17
N ALA A 871 -31.18 -37.68 17.03
CA ALA A 871 -32.54 -37.48 17.53
C ALA A 871 -33.55 -38.44 16.90
N VAL A 872 -33.47 -38.66 15.59
CA VAL A 872 -34.37 -39.58 14.87
C VAL A 872 -34.08 -41.04 15.23
N ARG A 873 -32.80 -41.44 15.27
CA ARG A 873 -32.40 -42.83 15.54
C ARG A 873 -32.46 -43.21 17.01
N ARG A 874 -32.59 -42.24 17.92
CA ARG A 874 -32.51 -42.40 19.39
C ARG A 874 -31.26 -43.15 19.86
N ARG A 875 -30.23 -43.22 19.02
CA ARG A 875 -28.94 -43.89 19.25
C ARG A 875 -27.83 -43.05 18.62
N PRO A 876 -26.67 -42.92 19.27
CA PRO A 876 -25.54 -42.17 18.73
C PRO A 876 -25.01 -42.84 17.46
N VAL A 877 -24.50 -42.04 16.53
CA VAL A 877 -23.82 -42.54 15.32
C VAL A 877 -22.50 -43.21 15.75
N SER A 878 -22.10 -44.28 15.07
CA SER A 878 -20.82 -44.95 15.35
C SER A 878 -19.66 -43.98 15.15
N MET A 879 -18.88 -43.73 16.20
CA MET A 879 -17.74 -42.80 16.17
C MET A 879 -16.70 -43.15 15.10
N ARG A 880 -16.45 -44.44 14.87
CA ARG A 880 -15.53 -44.89 13.80
C ARG A 880 -16.02 -44.51 12.41
N VAL A 881 -17.33 -44.61 12.17
CA VAL A 881 -17.93 -44.21 10.89
C VAL A 881 -17.85 -42.70 10.73
N LEU A 882 -18.10 -41.96 11.82
CA LEU A 882 -18.04 -40.51 11.83
C LEU A 882 -16.61 -39.98 11.57
N GLU A 883 -15.60 -40.54 12.24
CA GLU A 883 -14.19 -40.21 12.03
C GLU A 883 -13.75 -40.47 10.58
N VAL A 884 -14.15 -41.61 9.99
CA VAL A 884 -13.83 -41.94 8.59
C VAL A 884 -14.50 -40.96 7.63
N VAL A 885 -15.78 -40.66 7.84
CA VAL A 885 -16.52 -39.74 6.97
C VAL A 885 -15.97 -38.30 7.09
N GLN A 886 -15.71 -37.82 8.31
CA GLN A 886 -15.10 -36.51 8.54
C GLN A 886 -13.71 -36.41 7.93
N THR A 887 -12.87 -37.43 8.12
CA THR A 887 -11.52 -37.50 7.54
C THR A 887 -11.57 -37.47 6.02
N ALA A 888 -12.44 -38.27 5.40
CA ALA A 888 -12.60 -38.28 3.94
C ALA A 888 -13.04 -36.90 3.41
N CYS A 889 -14.02 -36.27 4.05
CA CYS A 889 -14.47 -34.93 3.69
C CYS A 889 -13.36 -33.87 3.91
N ALA A 890 -12.58 -33.97 4.99
CA ALA A 890 -11.52 -33.02 5.32
C ALA A 890 -10.38 -33.11 4.30
N VAL A 891 -9.98 -34.32 3.90
CA VAL A 891 -8.98 -34.53 2.83
C VAL A 891 -9.46 -33.93 1.51
N VAL A 892 -10.74 -34.08 1.17
CA VAL A 892 -11.32 -33.47 -0.05
C VAL A 892 -11.28 -31.95 0.03
N ILE A 893 -11.70 -31.34 1.14
CA ILE A 893 -11.71 -29.88 1.32
C ILE A 893 -10.29 -29.32 1.32
N ILE A 894 -9.35 -29.94 2.03
CA ILE A 894 -7.95 -29.52 2.08
C ILE A 894 -7.31 -29.67 0.68
N GLY A 895 -7.54 -30.80 0.00
CA GLY A 895 -7.07 -31.00 -1.36
C GLY A 895 -7.61 -29.95 -2.33
N PHE A 896 -8.87 -29.56 -2.15
CA PHE A 896 -9.51 -28.48 -2.89
C PHE A 896 -8.89 -27.10 -2.59
N MET A 897 -8.63 -26.78 -1.31
CA MET A 897 -7.94 -25.55 -0.92
C MET A 897 -6.53 -25.46 -1.51
N ILE A 898 -5.78 -26.56 -1.50
CA ILE A 898 -4.44 -26.63 -2.12
C ILE A 898 -4.53 -26.43 -3.63
N TYR A 899 -5.51 -27.06 -4.28
CA TYR A 899 -5.74 -26.90 -5.72
C TYR A 899 -6.02 -25.44 -6.12
N ILE A 900 -6.85 -24.72 -5.35
CA ILE A 900 -7.10 -23.30 -5.61
C ILE A 900 -5.85 -22.45 -5.28
N ALA A 901 -5.20 -22.71 -4.15
CA ALA A 901 -4.01 -21.97 -3.73
C ALA A 901 -2.87 -22.05 -4.76
N PHE A 902 -2.75 -23.17 -5.49
CA PHE A 902 -1.83 -23.30 -6.62
C PHE A 902 -2.05 -22.21 -7.67
N PHE A 903 -3.31 -21.96 -8.08
CA PHE A 903 -3.63 -20.89 -9.03
C PHE A 903 -3.48 -19.51 -8.42
N ASP A 904 -3.85 -19.30 -7.15
CA ASP A 904 -3.66 -18.03 -6.46
C ASP A 904 -2.18 -17.61 -6.43
N VAL A 905 -1.27 -18.54 -6.11
CA VAL A 905 0.17 -18.28 -6.05
C VAL A 905 0.73 -17.95 -7.43
N GLN A 906 0.24 -18.60 -8.49
CA GLN A 906 0.64 -18.26 -9.86
C GLN A 906 0.23 -16.86 -10.27
N ASP A 907 -0.99 -16.44 -9.89
CA ASP A 907 -1.48 -15.08 -10.14
C ASP A 907 -0.64 -14.04 -9.38
N LEU A 908 -0.17 -14.36 -8.17
CA LEU A 908 0.68 -13.50 -7.34
C LEU A 908 2.06 -13.26 -7.94
N PHE A 909 2.72 -14.32 -8.43
CA PHE A 909 4.02 -14.20 -9.07
C PHE A 909 3.96 -13.62 -10.48
N GLY A 910 2.73 -13.38 -10.99
CA GLY A 910 2.44 -12.72 -12.24
C GLY A 910 3.49 -13.05 -13.26
N PHE A 911 3.48 -14.28 -13.81
CA PHE A 911 4.41 -14.64 -14.87
C PHE A 911 4.32 -13.54 -15.92
N ARG A 912 5.35 -12.67 -15.92
CA ARG A 912 5.55 -11.65 -16.95
C ARG A 912 5.35 -12.41 -18.24
N ARG A 913 4.45 -11.91 -19.12
CA ARG A 913 4.35 -12.39 -20.50
C ARG A 913 5.77 -12.71 -20.94
N GLU A 914 6.05 -13.99 -21.20
CA GLU A 914 7.41 -14.43 -21.50
C GLU A 914 7.98 -13.44 -22.52
N THR A 915 9.10 -12.79 -22.17
CA THR A 915 9.74 -11.81 -23.06
C THR A 915 9.86 -12.45 -24.43
N PRO A 916 9.35 -11.81 -25.50
CA PRO A 916 9.35 -12.43 -26.82
C PRO A 916 10.77 -12.85 -27.18
N ARG A 917 11.01 -14.16 -27.34
CA ARG A 917 12.34 -14.69 -27.66
C ARG A 917 12.56 -14.57 -29.15
N PHE A 918 13.34 -13.56 -29.54
CA PHE A 918 13.88 -13.41 -30.88
C PHE A 918 15.12 -14.31 -31.04
N LEU A 919 15.30 -14.92 -32.21
CA LEU A 919 16.45 -15.79 -32.46
C LEU A 919 17.71 -14.94 -32.73
N PRO A 920 18.86 -15.24 -32.11
CA PRO A 920 20.13 -14.66 -32.53
C PRO A 920 20.49 -15.24 -33.91
N LYS A 921 20.75 -14.37 -34.90
CA LYS A 921 21.31 -14.81 -36.19
C LYS A 921 22.77 -15.23 -35.97
N ALA A 922 23.00 -16.53 -35.79
CA ALA A 922 24.31 -17.12 -36.06
C ALA A 922 24.59 -17.00 -37.57
N ALA A 923 25.85 -16.69 -37.90
CA ALA A 923 26.36 -16.55 -39.26
C ALA A 923 25.84 -17.65 -40.19
N SER A 924 25.16 -17.27 -41.27
CA SER A 924 24.96 -18.14 -42.43
C SER A 924 26.31 -18.29 -43.14
N ALA A 925 27.16 -19.13 -42.58
CA ALA A 925 28.33 -19.69 -43.25
C ALA A 925 28.43 -21.15 -42.84
N LYS A 926 27.58 -21.99 -43.45
CA LYS A 926 27.98 -23.36 -43.78
C LYS A 926 27.69 -23.60 -45.24
N SER A 927 28.79 -23.52 -45.98
CA SER A 927 29.02 -24.14 -47.27
C SER A 927 28.39 -25.52 -47.33
N THR A 928 27.69 -25.75 -48.44
CA THR A 928 27.53 -27.06 -49.06
C THR A 928 28.86 -27.81 -49.04
N GLN A 929 28.95 -28.91 -48.30
CA GLN A 929 29.83 -30.03 -48.62
C GLN A 929 29.35 -31.28 -47.86
N GLN A 930 28.80 -32.19 -48.69
CA GLN A 930 28.44 -33.60 -48.49
C GLN A 930 27.33 -33.95 -47.51
#